data_AF-A0A5M6DJK0-F1
#
_entry.id   AF-A0A5M6DJK0-F1
#
_cell.length_a   1.000
_cell.length_b   1.000
_cell.length_c   1.000
_cell.angle_alpha   90.00
_cell.angle_beta   90.00
_cell.angle_gamma   90.00
#
_symmetry.space_group_name_H-M   'P 1'
#
loop_
_entity.id
_entity.type
_entity.pdbx_description
1 polymer ?
#
loop_
_entity_poly.entity_id
_entity_poly.type
_entity_poly.pdbx_seq_one_letter_code
_entity_poly.pdbx_strand_id
1 'polypeptide(L)'
;MINFYKKKLLPLLVILLLLTPLIASAQMTYSSSTVTQNTTKVLSGSINQQVIGIRIVTSGSTNALSVSRFNLSTLGTTRAADISNARIFYTGTSATFAATNQFGTVVAAPNGSFSVTGTRALVAGTNYFWLTYDIPATAVAGNLVDARCTSLIIAGVTRTPSTTAPTGARTIEAPLFNVYTINKTGTGSRNFTSFSAAIAALNANGVANGGVTYQVASGQTFNEAPLTITATGTSANPITFEKSGSAADPILQGTGGVGALDNIITINSGDYITFDGIAFKDNPANTTATTKMEHGIHFNNTATNGSMYNTITNSSITLDKNNTNITYGIFANNTTATSAAGANSYNSFYNNTIQNVAYAVYLNGNNTYYDSGNEIGSETFSNTLTDFNDEAIHMGQQLGAKVFNNNITKGVGTAITGIHVIGPNSSVDIYENNLLGFSTASTTGKLIGIHTEVAASTNIYANTLTNFTATATSTSTATIQAIEVDAGTSNIYNNLISNFNNASTGTGGIVNGILTKGGSTHNVVNNMVSDLRANASAANPSVRAISLEGGTTINLFFNSLHLSGVSTTSSHSSATLYITATPGSVNMRNNILYNNYSVSTGTRAVALFKSSTSYTNIAAASNNNLLFAGTPSAKKLLFYDGTNAVQTLSAYKTRLGPTRESAAVSEDPRFVSATDLHLSSCYTPVKGPAIAGITQDIDGDTRAANPVIGADEVVVGTIISRWLGTVSTDWNNPANWSCNLVPVSTSEVVIPVTGTRKPVITSGSAVAKNITIDHGTTLTINGGSLTVSEDVNLNGTLANNASGTVKVGGTITLNTEDDNVAATVTNNGTLQVSNAMVVNEGNITNNGTIQIATDLTVVKGSGSNFITNYGALNIAQHFSSEAEVNIENAGELVVEGDLTTSAIFLNNGMDGIGSLVVNGKFTNNIEGHFTNFFGVATVTDFYNKALIDGDLGSFAIAGISENAKGAVIKGGIDICDSSREAGKNFVDNNYGLIEWGTFDTDPDDGNVTQCGEEAIFKPLPVTLITWKATVVNGQVVLSWETATEHNSDYYIVERSTDGRNFEKIAQVQAAGNSKQIKSYTYTDKNVLAGTVYYRLKQVDLDEKFTYTGIISKSVRTAPAFNMNVFPNPLSNQEELHIWLTGNAKQHYLIEVIDMQGRLLYQLPIELKTNVQELFIPIRITAKVKGLCIIRCSDLQNNQTQTAKVIVR
;
A
#
# COMPACT_ATOMS: atom_id res chain seq x y z
N MET A 1 58.00 41.23 6.61
CA MET A 1 59.25 41.79 7.15
C MET A 1 59.21 41.62 8.67
N ILE A 2 60.19 41.11 9.42
CA ILE A 2 61.45 40.38 9.13
C ILE A 2 62.10 40.76 7.80
N ASN A 3 62.68 41.95 7.75
CA ASN A 3 64.11 42.11 7.49
C ASN A 3 64.52 43.51 7.97
N PHE A 4 65.81 43.71 8.25
CA PHE A 4 66.35 44.79 9.10
C PHE A 4 66.02 44.68 10.60
N TYR A 5 66.86 45.32 11.42
CA TYR A 5 66.87 45.33 12.90
C TYR A 5 67.08 44.00 13.65
N LYS A 6 68.32 43.46 13.57
CA LYS A 6 69.08 43.03 14.78
C LYS A 6 70.59 42.83 14.53
N LYS A 7 71.26 43.89 14.07
CA LYS A 7 72.72 44.07 14.25
C LYS A 7 72.93 44.88 15.54
N LYS A 8 73.99 44.58 16.31
CA LYS A 8 74.28 45.08 17.69
C LYS A 8 73.39 44.52 18.82
N LEU A 9 73.76 43.33 19.32
CA LEU A 9 73.68 43.00 20.77
C LEU A 9 74.71 41.92 21.14
N LEU A 10 75.91 42.04 20.54
CA LEU A 10 76.96 41.03 20.49
C LEU A 10 78.29 41.64 20.98
N PRO A 11 78.34 42.16 22.22
CA PRO A 11 79.39 41.67 23.12
C PRO A 11 79.02 41.62 24.63
N LEU A 12 77.81 41.98 25.07
CA LEU A 12 77.53 42.17 26.50
C LEU A 12 77.13 40.90 27.28
N LEU A 13 76.77 39.80 26.59
CA LEU A 13 76.53 38.49 27.23
C LEU A 13 77.81 37.64 27.37
N VAL A 14 78.99 38.25 27.23
CA VAL A 14 80.30 37.56 27.32
C VAL A 14 80.81 37.47 28.77
N ILE A 15 80.26 38.27 29.68
CA ILE A 15 80.79 38.41 31.06
C ILE A 15 79.94 37.67 32.12
N LEU A 16 78.66 37.38 31.85
CA LEU A 16 77.75 36.73 32.82
C LEU A 16 77.62 35.19 32.67
N LEU A 17 78.61 34.53 32.06
CA LEU A 17 78.62 33.07 31.85
C LEU A 17 79.93 32.37 32.26
N LEU A 18 80.89 33.12 32.81
CA LEU A 18 82.20 32.60 33.26
C LEU A 18 82.21 32.09 34.73
N LEU A 19 81.04 31.92 35.36
CA LEU A 19 80.90 31.49 36.76
C LEU A 19 79.90 30.33 36.97
N THR A 20 79.61 29.56 35.92
CA THR A 20 79.11 28.18 36.08
C THR A 20 80.27 27.22 35.87
N PRO A 21 80.49 26.22 36.74
CA PRO A 21 81.65 25.34 36.64
C PRO A 21 81.59 24.51 35.35
N LEU A 22 82.76 24.35 34.70
CA LEU A 22 82.95 23.41 33.62
C LEU A 22 82.96 21.98 34.18
N ILE A 23 81.79 21.47 34.57
CA ILE A 23 81.61 20.09 35.01
C ILE A 23 81.90 19.20 33.80
N ALA A 24 83.10 18.61 33.78
CA ALA A 24 83.45 17.58 32.83
C ALA A 24 82.36 16.49 32.90
N SER A 25 81.72 16.19 31.76
CA SER A 25 80.64 15.20 31.72
C SER A 25 81.18 13.84 32.17
N ALA A 26 80.83 13.47 33.41
CA ALA A 26 81.30 12.24 34.02
C ALA A 26 80.85 11.04 33.19
N GLN A 27 81.74 10.05 33.09
CA GLN A 27 81.42 8.75 32.50
C GLN A 27 80.19 8.15 33.20
N MET A 28 79.28 7.58 32.41
CA MET A 28 78.09 6.95 32.95
C MET A 28 78.47 5.77 33.85
N THR A 29 77.97 5.82 35.09
CA THR A 29 78.12 4.80 36.12
C THR A 29 76.75 4.28 36.54
N TYR A 30 76.68 3.00 36.88
CA TYR A 30 75.50 2.41 37.53
C TYR A 30 75.47 2.87 38.99
N SER A 31 74.38 3.52 39.40
CA SER A 31 74.20 4.01 40.77
C SER A 31 73.38 3.02 41.61
N SER A 32 72.24 2.55 41.09
CA SER A 32 71.39 1.55 41.77
C SER A 32 70.38 0.90 40.81
N SER A 33 69.72 -0.16 41.26
CA SER A 33 68.47 -0.65 40.67
C SER A 33 67.55 -1.22 41.74
N THR A 34 66.24 -1.19 41.49
CA THR A 34 65.20 -1.75 42.37
C THR A 34 63.99 -2.21 41.57
N VAL A 35 63.14 -3.04 42.18
CA VAL A 35 61.97 -3.67 41.55
C VAL A 35 60.71 -3.31 42.35
N THR A 36 59.60 -3.04 41.67
CA THR A 36 58.28 -2.77 42.25
C THR A 36 57.23 -3.71 41.68
N GLN A 37 56.30 -4.17 42.53
CA GLN A 37 55.20 -5.06 42.12
C GLN A 37 53.99 -4.25 41.66
N ASN A 38 53.28 -4.74 40.64
CA ASN A 38 51.90 -4.37 40.38
C ASN A 38 50.97 -5.34 41.14
N THR A 39 50.04 -4.82 41.92
CA THR A 39 49.11 -5.59 42.76
C THR A 39 47.66 -5.56 42.27
N THR A 40 47.36 -4.91 41.13
CA THR A 40 46.01 -4.93 40.56
C THR A 40 45.65 -6.31 40.00
N LYS A 41 44.37 -6.66 39.98
CA LYS A 41 43.85 -7.87 39.34
C LYS A 41 44.26 -7.94 37.85
N VAL A 42 44.25 -9.13 37.27
CA VAL A 42 44.51 -9.35 35.84
C VAL A 42 43.44 -10.28 35.24
N LEU A 43 42.98 -10.02 34.02
CA LEU A 43 41.95 -10.85 33.38
C LEU A 43 42.57 -11.95 32.52
N SER A 44 42.00 -13.15 32.55
CA SER A 44 42.37 -14.21 31.60
C SER A 44 42.11 -13.77 30.15
N GLY A 45 43.01 -14.14 29.24
CA GLY A 45 43.04 -13.63 27.86
C GLY A 45 43.81 -12.32 27.67
N SER A 46 44.21 -11.62 28.73
CA SER A 46 44.92 -10.33 28.62
C SER A 46 46.38 -10.46 28.20
N ILE A 47 46.80 -9.67 27.20
CA ILE A 47 48.20 -9.58 26.75
C ILE A 47 48.97 -8.41 27.39
N ASN A 48 50.31 -8.51 27.37
CA ASN A 48 51.27 -7.49 27.80
C ASN A 48 51.00 -6.90 29.20
N GLN A 49 50.55 -7.74 30.14
CA GLN A 49 50.14 -7.35 31.47
C GLN A 49 51.35 -7.14 32.40
N GLN A 50 51.61 -5.88 32.80
CA GLN A 50 52.68 -5.53 33.73
C GLN A 50 52.59 -6.30 35.05
N VAL A 51 53.66 -6.99 35.43
CA VAL A 51 53.80 -7.67 36.73
C VAL A 51 54.78 -6.93 37.62
N ILE A 52 56.02 -6.69 37.16
CA ILE A 52 57.02 -5.87 37.88
C ILE A 52 57.56 -4.71 37.03
N GLY A 53 57.77 -3.57 37.68
CA GLY A 53 58.63 -2.49 37.19
C GLY A 53 60.05 -2.67 37.71
N ILE A 54 61.06 -2.43 36.87
CA ILE A 54 62.48 -2.53 37.19
C ILE A 54 63.11 -1.17 36.88
N ARG A 55 63.46 -0.43 37.94
CA ARG A 55 64.03 0.92 37.87
C ARG A 55 65.55 0.83 37.99
N ILE A 56 66.28 1.35 37.01
CA ILE A 56 67.75 1.41 36.98
C ILE A 56 68.17 2.89 37.02
N VAL A 57 69.07 3.26 37.92
CA VAL A 57 69.58 4.64 38.06
C VAL A 57 71.04 4.71 37.63
N THR A 58 71.37 5.68 36.79
CA THR A 58 72.73 6.00 36.37
C THR A 58 73.12 7.43 36.71
N SER A 59 74.42 7.67 36.85
CA SER A 59 75.04 8.98 37.08
C SER A 59 76.16 9.23 36.07
N GLY A 60 76.23 10.44 35.51
CA GLY A 60 77.10 10.74 34.36
C GLY A 60 76.38 10.60 33.02
N SER A 61 76.95 11.15 31.94
CA SER A 61 76.29 11.25 30.62
C SER A 61 77.18 10.94 29.40
N THR A 62 78.49 10.77 29.55
CA THR A 62 79.36 10.21 28.50
C THR A 62 79.43 8.68 28.58
N ASN A 63 79.71 8.01 27.45
CA ASN A 63 79.88 6.55 27.36
C ASN A 63 78.72 5.75 27.99
N ALA A 64 77.52 5.89 27.42
CA ALA A 64 76.28 5.29 27.90
C ALA A 64 76.40 3.77 28.12
N LEU A 65 76.09 3.31 29.34
CA LEU A 65 76.08 1.90 29.70
C LEU A 65 74.91 1.18 29.02
N SER A 66 75.10 -0.07 28.62
CA SER A 66 74.04 -0.90 28.02
C SER A 66 73.54 -1.98 28.98
N VAL A 67 72.21 -2.15 29.08
CA VAL A 67 71.60 -3.36 29.63
C VAL A 67 71.62 -4.43 28.53
N SER A 68 72.03 -5.66 28.90
CA SER A 68 72.16 -6.80 27.98
C SER A 68 71.33 -8.02 28.38
N ARG A 69 70.99 -8.17 29.67
CA ARG A 69 70.16 -9.27 30.18
C ARG A 69 69.41 -8.87 31.44
N PHE A 70 68.20 -9.39 31.61
CA PHE A 70 67.53 -9.53 32.90
C PHE A 70 67.36 -11.01 33.23
N ASN A 71 67.71 -11.41 34.45
CA ASN A 71 67.48 -12.74 35.00
C ASN A 71 66.27 -12.66 35.93
N LEU A 72 65.26 -13.47 35.63
CA LEU A 72 63.90 -13.36 36.15
C LEU A 72 63.43 -14.69 36.72
N SER A 73 62.36 -14.67 37.51
CA SER A 73 61.66 -15.89 37.94
C SER A 73 60.17 -15.66 38.11
N THR A 74 59.36 -16.70 37.81
CA THR A 74 57.91 -16.75 38.08
C THR A 74 57.59 -17.11 39.53
N LEU A 75 58.58 -17.29 40.41
CA LEU A 75 58.42 -17.77 41.78
C LEU A 75 57.50 -16.85 42.59
N GLY A 76 56.32 -17.35 42.93
CA GLY A 76 55.21 -16.62 43.57
C GLY A 76 53.91 -16.69 42.75
N THR A 77 54.02 -16.89 41.43
CA THR A 77 52.89 -17.29 40.58
C THR A 77 52.39 -18.67 41.02
N THR A 78 51.07 -18.84 41.20
CA THR A 78 50.46 -20.09 41.67
C THR A 78 50.62 -21.24 40.67
N ARG A 79 50.49 -20.95 39.37
CA ARG A 79 50.59 -21.95 38.29
C ARG A 79 51.24 -21.32 37.05
N ALA A 80 52.45 -21.75 36.71
CA ALA A 80 53.21 -21.20 35.56
C ALA A 80 52.45 -21.31 34.21
N ALA A 81 51.57 -22.29 34.05
CA ALA A 81 50.71 -22.44 32.86
C ALA A 81 49.65 -21.33 32.70
N ASP A 82 49.46 -20.46 33.70
CA ASP A 82 48.66 -19.23 33.57
C ASP A 82 49.47 -18.07 32.94
N ILE A 83 50.68 -18.34 32.43
CA ILE A 83 51.52 -17.41 31.69
C ILE A 83 51.86 -18.03 30.33
N SER A 84 51.36 -17.46 29.23
CA SER A 84 51.66 -17.93 27.88
C SER A 84 52.93 -17.31 27.30
N ASN A 85 53.24 -16.05 27.66
CA ASN A 85 54.48 -15.36 27.28
C ASN A 85 54.97 -14.43 28.40
N ALA A 86 56.27 -14.16 28.42
CA ALA A 86 56.89 -13.03 29.13
C ALA A 86 57.66 -12.12 28.15
N ARG A 87 57.54 -10.80 28.36
CA ARG A 87 58.27 -9.76 27.61
C ARG A 87 58.76 -8.67 28.55
N ILE A 88 59.85 -7.99 28.18
CA ILE A 88 60.26 -6.75 28.84
C ILE A 88 60.01 -5.57 27.90
N PHE A 89 59.52 -4.45 28.42
CA PHE A 89 59.41 -3.17 27.71
C PHE A 89 60.25 -2.08 28.39
N TYR A 90 60.64 -1.04 27.66
CA TYR A 90 61.49 0.07 28.12
C TYR A 90 60.84 1.43 27.83
N THR A 91 60.62 2.25 28.87
CA THR A 91 59.91 3.53 28.75
C THR A 91 60.81 4.75 28.94
N GLY A 92 62.13 4.57 28.85
CA GLY A 92 63.10 5.64 29.06
C GLY A 92 63.05 6.16 30.50
N THR A 93 62.93 7.48 30.64
CA THR A 93 62.76 8.16 31.94
C THR A 93 61.32 8.13 32.47
N SER A 94 60.33 7.68 31.68
CA SER A 94 58.93 7.66 32.10
C SER A 94 58.66 6.53 33.10
N ALA A 95 58.11 6.89 34.26
CA ALA A 95 57.65 5.97 35.29
C ALA A 95 56.31 5.29 34.99
N THR A 96 55.69 5.58 33.83
CA THR A 96 54.45 4.96 33.37
C THR A 96 54.76 3.89 32.32
N PHE A 97 54.17 2.70 32.46
CA PHE A 97 54.31 1.60 31.50
C PHE A 97 53.70 1.94 30.14
N ALA A 98 54.36 1.49 29.07
CA ALA A 98 53.84 1.46 27.70
C ALA A 98 54.45 0.30 26.92
N ALA A 99 53.62 -0.42 26.15
CA ALA A 99 54.02 -1.62 25.40
C ALA A 99 54.69 -1.34 24.03
N THR A 100 55.25 -0.14 23.82
CA THR A 100 55.76 0.30 22.51
C THR A 100 57.20 -0.13 22.21
N ASN A 101 58.04 -0.25 23.24
CA ASN A 101 59.48 -0.44 23.09
C ASN A 101 59.94 -1.74 23.76
N GLN A 102 59.80 -2.87 23.08
CA GLN A 102 60.27 -4.16 23.62
C GLN A 102 61.79 -4.16 23.85
N PHE A 103 62.21 -4.88 24.88
CA PHE A 103 63.60 -5.26 25.15
C PHE A 103 63.74 -6.77 24.99
N GLY A 104 64.62 -7.19 24.07
CA GLY A 104 64.96 -8.59 23.88
C GLY A 104 63.85 -9.44 23.25
N THR A 105 64.06 -10.76 23.25
CA THR A 105 63.13 -11.75 22.72
C THR A 105 62.01 -12.08 23.71
N VAL A 106 60.85 -12.48 23.17
CA VAL A 106 59.75 -13.05 23.96
C VAL A 106 60.19 -14.40 24.55
N VAL A 107 59.80 -14.68 25.80
CA VAL A 107 59.96 -16.00 26.42
C VAL A 107 58.58 -16.65 26.53
N ALA A 108 58.31 -17.66 25.71
CA ALA A 108 57.06 -18.43 25.78
C ALA A 108 57.03 -19.35 27.01
N ALA A 109 55.85 -19.56 27.60
CA ALA A 109 55.58 -20.46 28.72
C ALA A 109 56.65 -20.47 29.83
N PRO A 110 57.02 -19.31 30.42
CA PRO A 110 58.07 -19.21 31.43
C PRO A 110 57.69 -20.01 32.69
N ASN A 111 58.64 -20.79 33.20
CA ASN A 111 58.44 -21.60 34.41
C ASN A 111 59.74 -21.62 35.24
N GLY A 112 59.65 -21.29 36.54
CA GLY A 112 60.81 -21.26 37.42
C GLY A 112 61.69 -20.04 37.13
N SER A 113 62.96 -20.26 36.77
CA SER A 113 63.93 -19.20 36.46
C SER A 113 64.13 -19.07 34.95
N PHE A 114 64.11 -17.85 34.43
CA PHE A 114 64.29 -17.55 33.01
C PHE A 114 65.10 -16.26 32.80
N SER A 115 65.47 -15.93 31.56
CA SER A 115 66.17 -14.68 31.27
C SER A 115 65.75 -14.08 29.93
N VAL A 116 65.69 -12.76 29.87
CA VAL A 116 65.45 -12.00 28.63
C VAL A 116 66.75 -11.31 28.24
N THR A 117 67.26 -11.60 27.05
CA THR A 117 68.49 -11.03 26.48
C THR A 117 68.21 -10.08 25.34
N GLY A 118 68.98 -9.00 25.25
CA GLY A 118 68.86 -7.97 24.22
C GLY A 118 70.02 -6.98 24.32
N THR A 119 69.84 -5.76 23.82
CA THR A 119 70.78 -4.65 24.07
C THR A 119 69.99 -3.34 24.08
N ARG A 120 70.16 -2.53 25.14
CA ARG A 120 69.57 -1.19 25.25
C ARG A 120 70.54 -0.27 25.97
N ALA A 121 70.98 0.79 25.30
CA ALA A 121 71.72 1.87 25.94
C ALA A 121 70.82 2.60 26.95
N LEU A 122 71.35 2.88 28.13
CA LEU A 122 70.71 3.66 29.18
C LEU A 122 70.91 5.16 28.92
N VAL A 123 69.98 5.98 29.37
CA VAL A 123 70.13 7.44 29.44
C VAL A 123 70.58 7.87 30.84
N ALA A 124 71.13 9.08 30.96
CA ALA A 124 71.55 9.63 32.25
C ALA A 124 70.36 9.75 33.22
N GLY A 125 70.55 9.34 34.47
CA GLY A 125 69.50 9.32 35.48
C GLY A 125 68.68 8.02 35.48
N THR A 126 67.37 8.15 35.69
CA THR A 126 66.47 7.01 35.92
C THR A 126 65.96 6.41 34.62
N ASN A 127 66.04 5.08 34.51
CA ASN A 127 65.62 4.27 33.38
C ASN A 127 64.61 3.22 33.85
N TYR A 128 63.47 3.11 33.17
CA TYR A 128 62.39 2.19 33.53
C TYR A 128 62.23 1.06 32.53
N PHE A 129 62.24 -0.17 33.05
CA PHE A 129 61.91 -1.39 32.33
C PHE A 129 60.72 -2.08 33.01
N TRP A 130 59.93 -2.86 32.27
CA TRP A 130 58.70 -3.48 32.76
C TRP A 130 58.62 -4.92 32.31
N LEU A 131 58.56 -5.87 33.23
CA LEU A 131 58.20 -7.26 32.90
C LEU A 131 56.69 -7.35 32.77
N THR A 132 56.26 -7.92 31.66
CA THR A 132 54.87 -8.17 31.32
C THR A 132 54.66 -9.64 31.03
N TYR A 133 53.48 -10.16 31.37
CA TYR A 133 53.04 -11.50 31.00
C TYR A 133 51.83 -11.43 30.05
N ASP A 134 51.68 -12.42 29.19
CA ASP A 134 50.39 -12.73 28.56
C ASP A 134 49.70 -13.79 29.41
N ILE A 135 48.45 -13.53 29.80
CA ILE A 135 47.61 -14.46 30.55
C ILE A 135 46.68 -15.14 29.53
N PRO A 136 46.76 -16.46 29.29
CA PRO A 136 45.89 -17.13 28.33
C PRO A 136 44.42 -17.13 28.81
N ALA A 137 43.47 -17.28 27.88
CA ALA A 137 42.04 -17.41 28.24
C ALA A 137 41.75 -18.65 29.10
N THR A 138 42.62 -19.66 29.04
CA THR A 138 42.61 -20.89 29.85
C THR A 138 43.29 -20.75 31.22
N ALA A 139 43.67 -19.54 31.63
CA ALA A 139 44.20 -19.27 32.95
C ALA A 139 43.11 -19.42 34.03
N VAL A 140 43.47 -19.99 35.18
CA VAL A 140 42.50 -20.30 36.24
C VAL A 140 42.24 -19.06 37.11
N ALA A 141 40.99 -18.61 37.16
CA ALA A 141 40.58 -17.53 38.06
C ALA A 141 40.83 -17.90 39.54
N GLY A 142 41.28 -16.92 40.32
CA GLY A 142 41.73 -17.07 41.70
C GLY A 142 43.23 -17.36 41.87
N ASN A 143 43.92 -17.84 40.82
CA ASN A 143 45.38 -18.02 40.89
C ASN A 143 46.12 -16.67 40.90
N LEU A 144 47.31 -16.66 41.50
CA LEU A 144 48.17 -15.49 41.58
C LEU A 144 49.24 -15.48 40.49
N VAL A 145 49.61 -14.28 40.06
CA VAL A 145 50.70 -13.97 39.12
C VAL A 145 51.68 -13.03 39.81
N ASP A 146 52.94 -13.46 39.91
CA ASP A 146 54.04 -12.75 40.58
C ASP A 146 55.36 -12.98 39.83
N ALA A 147 56.32 -12.06 39.99
CA ALA A 147 57.61 -12.14 39.33
C ALA A 147 58.75 -11.51 40.15
N ARG A 148 59.94 -12.07 39.98
CA ARG A 148 61.18 -11.60 40.62
C ARG A 148 62.22 -11.24 39.58
N CYS A 149 63.00 -10.19 39.81
CA CYS A 149 64.21 -9.91 39.04
C CYS A 149 65.43 -10.15 39.92
N THR A 150 66.05 -11.32 39.76
CA THR A 150 67.13 -11.79 40.63
C THR A 150 68.45 -11.07 40.35
N SER A 151 68.71 -10.72 39.09
CA SER A 151 69.87 -9.92 38.67
C SER A 151 69.71 -9.40 37.24
N LEU A 152 70.52 -8.44 36.84
CA LEU A 152 70.56 -7.86 35.50
C LEU A 152 72.00 -7.53 35.09
N ILE A 153 72.33 -7.57 33.80
CA ILE A 153 73.70 -7.38 33.30
C ILE A 153 73.81 -6.01 32.60
N ILE A 154 74.58 -5.11 33.21
CA ILE A 154 74.89 -3.76 32.68
C ILE A 154 76.37 -3.69 32.32
N ALA A 155 76.67 -3.37 31.06
CA ALA A 155 78.03 -3.28 30.52
C ALA A 155 78.91 -4.50 30.88
N GLY A 156 78.34 -5.71 30.73
CA GLY A 156 78.99 -6.99 31.08
C GLY A 156 78.99 -7.34 32.58
N VAL A 157 78.68 -6.40 33.47
CA VAL A 157 78.70 -6.61 34.93
C VAL A 157 77.33 -7.00 35.45
N THR A 158 77.23 -8.14 36.13
CA THR A 158 76.03 -8.56 36.87
C THR A 158 75.77 -7.59 38.04
N ARG A 159 74.56 -7.07 38.12
CA ARG A 159 74.03 -6.23 39.19
C ARG A 159 72.82 -6.89 39.82
N THR A 160 72.70 -6.80 41.13
CA THR A 160 71.53 -7.25 41.89
C THR A 160 70.72 -6.01 42.29
N PRO A 161 69.41 -5.95 41.96
CA PRO A 161 68.52 -4.92 42.49
C PRO A 161 68.48 -4.93 44.02
N SER A 162 68.32 -3.76 44.67
CA SER A 162 68.19 -3.64 46.14
C SER A 162 66.93 -4.33 46.68
N THR A 163 65.94 -4.50 45.81
CA THR A 163 64.71 -5.26 46.04
C THR A 163 64.54 -6.16 44.82
N THR A 164 64.72 -7.47 44.97
CA THR A 164 64.64 -8.46 43.86
C THR A 164 63.27 -9.13 43.76
N ALA A 165 62.59 -9.26 44.90
CA ALA A 165 61.24 -9.79 45.07
C ALA A 165 60.42 -8.75 45.86
N PRO A 166 59.72 -7.82 45.18
CA PRO A 166 58.82 -6.87 45.83
C PRO A 166 57.61 -7.57 46.45
N THR A 167 56.99 -6.97 47.47
CA THR A 167 55.81 -7.53 48.13
C THR A 167 54.54 -7.37 47.28
N GLY A 168 53.83 -8.48 47.03
CA GLY A 168 52.51 -8.49 46.41
C GLY A 168 52.36 -9.58 45.36
N ALA A 169 51.20 -9.63 44.69
CA ALA A 169 50.92 -10.43 43.50
C ALA A 169 49.69 -9.85 42.78
N ARG A 170 49.42 -10.28 41.54
CA ARG A 170 48.17 -10.00 40.80
C ARG A 170 47.26 -11.23 40.82
N THR A 171 46.02 -11.10 41.27
CA THR A 171 45.03 -12.19 41.17
C THR A 171 44.45 -12.25 39.75
N ILE A 172 44.37 -13.45 39.17
CA ILE A 172 43.68 -13.70 37.90
C ILE A 172 42.17 -13.75 38.16
N GLU A 173 41.39 -13.03 37.36
CA GLU A 173 39.93 -13.21 37.27
C GLU A 173 39.50 -13.52 35.83
N ALA A 174 38.30 -14.08 35.68
CA ALA A 174 37.73 -14.39 34.38
C ALA A 174 36.79 -13.25 33.93
N PRO A 175 36.82 -12.85 32.65
CA PRO A 175 35.78 -11.97 32.09
C PRO A 175 34.43 -12.69 32.06
N LEU A 176 33.34 -11.92 32.05
CA LEU A 176 31.98 -12.49 32.11
C LEU A 176 31.57 -13.07 30.76
N PHE A 177 30.89 -14.23 30.78
CA PHE A 177 30.60 -15.00 29.59
C PHE A 177 29.32 -15.84 29.70
N ASN A 178 28.66 -16.07 28.56
CA ASN A 178 27.38 -16.77 28.45
C ASN A 178 26.31 -16.12 29.36
N VAL A 179 25.39 -16.91 29.91
CA VAL A 179 24.25 -16.44 30.70
C VAL A 179 24.58 -16.28 32.19
N TYR A 180 24.17 -15.14 32.75
CA TYR A 180 23.98 -14.89 34.18
C TYR A 180 22.50 -14.53 34.42
N THR A 181 22.02 -14.64 35.65
CA THR A 181 20.67 -14.18 36.02
C THR A 181 20.76 -12.94 36.92
N ILE A 182 19.79 -12.03 36.78
CA ILE A 182 19.52 -10.97 37.76
C ILE A 182 18.18 -11.29 38.41
N ASN A 183 18.23 -11.87 39.61
CA ASN A 183 17.06 -12.30 40.36
C ASN A 183 17.27 -12.04 41.85
N LYS A 184 16.39 -11.23 42.44
CA LYS A 184 16.43 -10.76 43.83
C LYS A 184 16.31 -11.90 44.86
N THR A 185 15.72 -13.04 44.47
CA THR A 185 15.60 -14.26 45.29
C THR A 185 16.39 -15.46 44.72
N GLY A 186 17.16 -15.24 43.64
CA GLY A 186 17.98 -16.28 43.02
C GLY A 186 19.20 -16.66 43.86
N THR A 187 19.73 -17.86 43.64
CA THR A 187 20.91 -18.39 44.35
C THR A 187 21.90 -19.03 43.37
N GLY A 188 23.13 -19.28 43.82
CA GLY A 188 24.21 -19.86 43.01
C GLY A 188 25.13 -18.82 42.36
N SER A 189 26.30 -19.26 41.89
CA SER A 189 27.43 -18.40 41.48
C SER A 189 27.25 -17.66 40.14
N ARG A 190 26.13 -17.87 39.44
CA ARG A 190 25.74 -17.13 38.23
C ARG A 190 24.53 -16.20 38.44
N ASN A 191 24.05 -16.05 39.67
CA ASN A 191 22.98 -15.11 40.00
C ASN A 191 23.52 -13.84 40.68
N PHE A 192 23.14 -12.68 40.16
CA PHE A 192 23.22 -11.39 40.84
C PHE A 192 21.85 -11.06 41.44
N THR A 193 21.83 -10.47 42.65
CA THR A 193 20.60 -10.08 43.34
C THR A 193 20.12 -8.66 42.99
N SER A 194 20.90 -7.91 42.21
CA SER A 194 20.66 -6.53 41.79
C SER A 194 21.40 -6.21 40.49
N PHE A 195 20.97 -5.17 39.78
CA PHE A 195 21.70 -4.61 38.64
C PHE A 195 23.05 -4.03 39.08
N SER A 196 23.12 -3.40 40.26
CA SER A 196 24.35 -2.89 40.88
C SER A 196 25.42 -3.97 40.98
N ALA A 197 25.06 -5.18 41.44
CA ALA A 197 26.01 -6.28 41.58
C ALA A 197 26.46 -6.82 40.21
N ALA A 198 25.53 -6.92 39.24
CA ALA A 198 25.82 -7.34 37.87
C ALA A 198 26.75 -6.35 37.15
N ILE A 199 26.46 -5.05 37.23
CA ILE A 199 27.21 -3.97 36.58
C ILE A 199 28.55 -3.72 37.28
N ALA A 200 28.64 -3.84 38.60
CA ALA A 200 29.93 -3.79 39.30
C ALA A 200 30.87 -4.93 38.86
N ALA A 201 30.35 -6.14 38.67
CA ALA A 201 31.13 -7.25 38.11
C ALA A 201 31.50 -7.01 36.63
N LEU A 202 30.57 -6.47 35.83
CA LEU A 202 30.78 -6.14 34.41
C LEU A 202 31.89 -5.09 34.24
N ASN A 203 31.83 -3.99 34.99
CA ASN A 203 32.81 -2.90 34.93
C ASN A 203 34.19 -3.34 35.45
N ALA A 204 34.24 -4.29 36.39
CA ALA A 204 35.50 -4.82 36.92
C ALA A 204 36.17 -5.83 35.97
N ASN A 205 35.39 -6.71 35.33
CA ASN A 205 35.92 -7.89 34.66
C ASN A 205 35.66 -7.94 33.15
N GLY A 206 34.84 -7.05 32.60
CA GLY A 206 34.53 -6.99 31.17
C GLY A 206 33.80 -8.23 30.65
N VAL A 207 33.76 -8.36 29.32
CA VAL A 207 33.06 -9.42 28.59
C VAL A 207 34.03 -10.31 27.79
N ALA A 208 33.77 -11.61 27.77
CA ALA A 208 34.58 -12.61 27.08
C ALA A 208 34.16 -12.81 25.62
N ASN A 209 34.89 -13.70 24.92
CA ASN A 209 34.54 -14.09 23.56
C ASN A 209 33.14 -14.74 23.48
N GLY A 210 32.24 -14.18 22.69
CA GLY A 210 30.85 -14.64 22.55
C GLY A 210 29.83 -13.92 23.43
N GLY A 211 30.24 -12.93 24.22
CA GLY A 211 29.34 -12.02 24.92
C GLY A 211 28.87 -12.48 26.32
N VAL A 212 28.05 -11.64 26.94
CA VAL A 212 27.39 -11.91 28.22
C VAL A 212 25.92 -11.50 28.16
N THR A 213 25.04 -12.38 28.65
CA THR A 213 23.59 -12.17 28.71
C THR A 213 23.11 -12.23 30.16
N TYR A 214 22.46 -11.17 30.62
CA TYR A 214 21.82 -11.07 31.94
C TYR A 214 20.33 -11.33 31.80
N GLN A 215 19.90 -12.54 32.14
CA GLN A 215 18.49 -12.94 32.23
C GLN A 215 17.85 -12.32 33.48
N VAL A 216 17.12 -11.22 33.33
CA VAL A 216 16.51 -10.48 34.44
C VAL A 216 15.14 -11.10 34.78
N ALA A 217 14.89 -11.42 36.04
CA ALA A 217 13.65 -12.10 36.45
C ALA A 217 12.42 -11.19 36.32
N SER A 218 11.49 -11.54 35.42
CA SER A 218 10.23 -10.80 35.22
C SER A 218 9.39 -10.69 36.50
N GLY A 219 8.63 -9.60 36.61
CA GLY A 219 7.78 -9.27 37.75
C GLY A 219 8.51 -8.73 38.99
N GLN A 220 9.84 -8.50 38.93
CA GLN A 220 10.62 -7.97 40.07
C GLN A 220 10.94 -6.48 39.93
N THR A 221 10.85 -5.75 41.05
CA THR A 221 11.30 -4.34 41.15
C THR A 221 12.65 -4.26 41.85
N PHE A 222 13.58 -3.53 41.24
CA PHE A 222 14.96 -3.32 41.66
C PHE A 222 15.15 -1.84 42.02
N ASN A 223 15.05 -1.54 43.31
CA ASN A 223 15.18 -0.19 43.86
C ASN A 223 16.68 0.10 44.06
N GLU A 224 17.28 0.89 43.17
CA GLU A 224 18.73 1.08 43.11
C GLU A 224 19.12 2.54 42.85
N ALA A 225 20.33 2.93 43.30
CA ALA A 225 20.91 4.25 43.03
C ALA A 225 21.37 4.36 41.56
N PRO A 226 21.60 5.58 41.03
CA PRO A 226 22.09 5.80 39.66
C PRO A 226 23.20 4.84 39.22
N LEU A 227 22.93 4.04 38.19
CA LEU A 227 23.85 3.02 37.69
C LEU A 227 24.71 3.57 36.55
N THR A 228 25.93 3.07 36.39
CA THR A 228 26.80 3.44 35.27
C THR A 228 27.56 2.23 34.74
N ILE A 229 27.42 1.93 33.46
CA ILE A 229 28.23 0.93 32.75
C ILE A 229 29.43 1.64 32.12
N THR A 230 30.63 1.14 32.41
CA THR A 230 31.91 1.59 31.84
C THR A 230 32.65 0.48 31.10
N ALA A 231 32.07 -0.72 31.04
CA ALA A 231 32.49 -1.77 30.12
C ALA A 231 31.99 -1.45 28.70
N THR A 232 32.72 -1.91 27.69
CA THR A 232 32.28 -1.91 26.29
C THR A 232 32.28 -3.34 25.75
N GLY A 233 31.30 -3.65 24.90
CA GLY A 233 31.21 -4.89 24.14
C GLY A 233 31.81 -4.77 22.75
N THR A 234 31.57 -5.79 21.92
CA THR A 234 31.83 -5.74 20.47
C THR A 234 30.74 -6.53 19.74
N SER A 235 30.68 -6.45 18.41
CA SER A 235 29.77 -7.28 17.60
C SER A 235 29.96 -8.80 17.79
N ALA A 236 31.15 -9.25 18.22
CA ALA A 236 31.42 -10.64 18.59
C ALA A 236 31.15 -10.92 20.08
N ASN A 237 31.20 -9.88 20.92
CA ASN A 237 31.12 -9.96 22.39
C ASN A 237 30.08 -8.95 22.91
N PRO A 238 28.78 -9.10 22.59
CA PRO A 238 27.75 -8.16 23.03
C PRO A 238 27.49 -8.26 24.55
N ILE A 239 26.87 -7.22 25.10
CA ILE A 239 26.43 -7.15 26.49
C ILE A 239 24.91 -6.98 26.50
N THR A 240 24.16 -8.02 26.84
CA THR A 240 22.69 -7.99 26.79
C THR A 240 22.09 -8.09 28.19
N PHE A 241 21.13 -7.23 28.51
CA PHE A 241 20.22 -7.36 29.64
C PHE A 241 18.82 -7.63 29.10
N GLU A 242 18.30 -8.85 29.27
CA GLU A 242 17.04 -9.29 28.67
C GLU A 242 16.06 -9.86 29.70
N LYS A 243 14.76 -9.67 29.47
CA LYS A 243 13.70 -10.21 30.32
C LYS A 243 13.60 -11.73 30.23
N SER A 244 13.62 -12.38 31.39
CA SER A 244 13.39 -13.81 31.56
C SER A 244 12.00 -14.12 32.14
N GLY A 245 11.29 -15.08 31.52
CA GLY A 245 9.94 -15.49 31.94
C GLY A 245 8.81 -14.63 31.37
N SER A 246 7.56 -15.03 31.69
CA SER A 246 6.33 -14.52 31.06
C SER A 246 5.54 -13.52 31.90
N ALA A 247 6.11 -12.99 33.00
CA ALA A 247 5.46 -11.95 33.79
C ALA A 247 5.70 -10.55 33.19
N ALA A 248 5.16 -9.52 33.86
CA ALA A 248 5.43 -8.12 33.52
C ALA A 248 6.93 -7.80 33.56
N ASP A 249 7.34 -6.74 32.87
CA ASP A 249 8.74 -6.37 32.73
C ASP A 249 9.42 -6.11 34.10
N PRO A 250 10.66 -6.59 34.32
CA PRO A 250 11.43 -6.25 35.50
C PRO A 250 11.70 -4.75 35.53
N ILE A 251 11.46 -4.13 36.70
CA ILE A 251 11.53 -2.68 36.86
C ILE A 251 12.86 -2.32 37.54
N LEU A 252 13.72 -1.58 36.84
CA LEU A 252 14.82 -0.84 37.45
C LEU A 252 14.30 0.54 37.90
N GLN A 253 14.39 0.82 39.21
CA GLN A 253 13.73 1.95 39.85
C GLN A 253 14.74 2.84 40.60
N GLY A 254 14.93 4.07 40.13
CA GLY A 254 15.93 5.01 40.65
C GLY A 254 15.58 5.54 42.05
N THR A 255 16.42 5.28 43.07
CA THR A 255 16.09 5.56 44.48
C THR A 255 16.52 6.92 45.01
N GLY A 256 16.99 7.83 44.17
CA GLY A 256 17.22 9.22 44.57
C GLY A 256 18.23 9.96 43.71
N GLY A 257 17.81 11.13 43.25
CA GLY A 257 18.71 12.18 42.81
C GLY A 257 19.42 12.89 43.97
N VAL A 258 20.65 13.33 43.72
CA VAL A 258 21.48 14.18 44.61
C VAL A 258 22.43 15.09 43.83
N GLY A 259 22.32 15.13 42.49
CA GLY A 259 23.26 15.76 41.58
C GLY A 259 22.70 17.02 40.91
N ALA A 260 23.15 17.23 39.67
CA ALA A 260 22.60 18.22 38.74
C ALA A 260 22.05 17.58 37.44
N LEU A 261 22.17 16.25 37.32
CA LEU A 261 21.69 15.39 36.23
C LEU A 261 21.57 13.97 36.80
N ASP A 262 20.43 13.61 37.36
CA ASP A 262 20.22 12.30 38.00
C ASP A 262 19.59 11.30 37.01
N ASN A 263 20.30 10.20 36.77
CA ASN A 263 20.02 9.22 35.71
C ASN A 263 19.71 7.85 36.34
N ILE A 264 18.71 7.12 35.87
CA ILE A 264 18.46 5.75 36.36
C ILE A 264 19.61 4.84 35.92
N ILE A 265 20.02 4.93 34.65
CA ILE A 265 21.23 4.28 34.15
C ILE A 265 21.98 5.14 33.12
N THR A 266 23.30 5.10 33.19
CA THR A 266 24.22 5.72 32.22
C THR A 266 25.04 4.65 31.52
N ILE A 267 25.00 4.62 30.19
CA ILE A 267 26.03 3.97 29.37
C ILE A 267 27.12 5.03 29.14
N ASN A 268 28.32 4.79 29.68
CA ASN A 268 29.40 5.78 29.66
C ASN A 268 30.52 5.34 28.71
N SER A 269 30.40 5.75 27.45
CA SER A 269 31.30 5.39 26.36
C SER A 269 31.43 3.86 26.18
N GLY A 270 30.28 3.17 26.27
CA GLY A 270 30.15 1.73 26.10
C GLY A 270 29.43 1.39 24.81
N ASP A 271 29.85 0.29 24.17
CA ASP A 271 29.37 -0.11 22.84
C ASP A 271 28.74 -1.51 22.88
N TYR A 272 27.84 -1.80 21.93
CA TYR A 272 27.16 -3.10 21.79
C TYR A 272 26.44 -3.58 23.07
N ILE A 273 25.87 -2.63 23.83
CA ILE A 273 25.01 -2.90 24.98
C ILE A 273 23.55 -2.92 24.53
N THR A 274 22.82 -3.99 24.87
CA THR A 274 21.40 -4.16 24.58
C THR A 274 20.59 -4.23 25.87
N PHE A 275 19.49 -3.48 25.93
CA PHE A 275 18.43 -3.66 26.92
C PHE A 275 17.15 -4.13 26.22
N ASP A 276 16.67 -5.32 26.57
CA ASP A 276 15.49 -5.97 25.99
C ASP A 276 14.45 -6.26 27.10
N GLY A 277 13.28 -5.61 27.03
CA GLY A 277 12.16 -5.90 27.92
C GLY A 277 12.35 -5.40 29.35
N ILE A 278 13.11 -4.32 29.57
CA ILE A 278 13.37 -3.76 30.90
C ILE A 278 12.55 -2.48 31.12
N ALA A 279 12.03 -2.27 32.33
CA ALA A 279 11.25 -1.09 32.68
C ALA A 279 12.05 -0.11 33.56
N PHE A 280 12.37 1.08 33.05
CA PHE A 280 13.11 2.13 33.75
C PHE A 280 12.12 3.13 34.36
N LYS A 281 12.07 3.25 35.69
CA LYS A 281 11.08 4.10 36.36
C LYS A 281 11.67 4.97 37.47
N ASP A 282 11.13 6.16 37.61
CA ASP A 282 11.31 6.92 38.85
C ASP A 282 10.68 6.15 40.03
N ASN A 283 11.14 6.39 41.26
CA ASN A 283 10.59 5.78 42.46
C ASN A 283 9.44 6.66 42.99
N PRO A 284 8.23 6.12 43.23
CA PRO A 284 7.13 6.86 43.86
C PRO A 284 7.45 7.51 45.23
N ALA A 285 8.53 7.11 45.90
CA ALA A 285 9.05 7.79 47.09
C ALA A 285 9.73 9.15 46.80
N ASN A 286 10.20 9.37 45.56
CA ASN A 286 10.89 10.58 45.11
C ASN A 286 9.85 11.68 44.88
N THR A 287 9.53 12.39 45.96
CA THR A 287 8.41 13.35 46.00
C THR A 287 8.83 14.80 45.76
N THR A 288 10.14 15.11 45.84
CA THR A 288 10.68 16.46 45.54
C THR A 288 11.39 16.47 44.19
N ALA A 289 11.44 17.63 43.53
CA ALA A 289 12.20 17.79 42.28
C ALA A 289 13.67 17.34 42.41
N THR A 290 14.30 17.62 43.56
CA THR A 290 15.70 17.26 43.87
C THR A 290 15.91 15.79 44.26
N THR A 291 14.87 14.94 44.22
CA THR A 291 14.99 13.50 44.49
C THR A 291 14.47 12.64 43.34
N LYS A 292 13.63 13.20 42.46
CA LYS A 292 13.17 12.60 41.21
C LYS A 292 14.33 12.40 40.24
N MET A 293 14.11 11.55 39.25
CA MET A 293 15.10 11.24 38.22
C MET A 293 14.86 12.13 37.00
N GLU A 294 15.88 12.89 36.54
CA GLU A 294 15.79 13.59 35.26
C GLU A 294 15.82 12.62 34.08
N HIS A 295 16.72 11.64 34.08
CA HIS A 295 16.98 10.80 32.90
C HIS A 295 16.64 9.32 33.15
N GLY A 296 15.98 8.70 32.16
CA GLY A 296 15.81 7.25 32.12
C GLY A 296 17.12 6.56 31.75
N ILE A 297 17.54 6.71 30.49
CA ILE A 297 18.77 6.14 29.95
C ILE A 297 19.64 7.24 29.36
N HIS A 298 20.87 7.40 29.87
CA HIS A 298 21.84 8.39 29.41
C HIS A 298 22.98 7.73 28.63
N PHE A 299 23.17 8.13 27.37
CA PHE A 299 24.33 7.80 26.55
C PHE A 299 25.39 8.91 26.68
N ASN A 300 26.32 8.73 27.62
CA ASN A 300 27.39 9.68 27.86
C ASN A 300 28.64 9.34 27.02
N ASN A 301 29.41 10.37 26.64
CA ASN A 301 30.65 10.22 25.89
C ASN A 301 31.86 10.83 26.60
N THR A 302 33.04 10.51 26.06
CA THR A 302 34.30 11.23 26.30
C THR A 302 34.77 11.88 25.01
N ALA A 303 35.77 12.77 25.12
CA ALA A 303 36.35 13.49 23.99
C ALA A 303 36.86 12.60 22.83
N THR A 304 37.14 11.32 23.08
CA THR A 304 37.69 10.38 22.08
C THR A 304 37.03 8.98 22.08
N ASN A 305 35.99 8.76 22.88
CA ASN A 305 35.16 7.54 22.82
C ASN A 305 33.69 7.89 23.10
N GLY A 306 32.80 7.62 22.15
CA GLY A 306 31.35 7.72 22.30
C GLY A 306 30.74 6.43 22.83
N SER A 307 29.42 6.41 22.97
CA SER A 307 28.64 5.17 23.14
C SER A 307 28.00 4.80 21.81
N MET A 308 28.39 3.66 21.20
CA MET A 308 27.99 3.29 19.84
C MET A 308 27.38 1.89 19.72
N TYR A 309 26.57 1.65 18.69
CA TYR A 309 25.97 0.33 18.40
C TYR A 309 25.12 -0.26 19.55
N ASN A 310 24.59 0.58 20.43
CA ASN A 310 23.74 0.15 21.54
C ASN A 310 22.27 0.06 21.10
N THR A 311 21.51 -0.84 21.72
CA THR A 311 20.09 -1.06 21.39
C THR A 311 19.22 -0.99 22.64
N ILE A 312 18.17 -0.17 22.61
CA ILE A 312 17.08 -0.24 23.59
C ILE A 312 15.85 -0.76 22.86
N THR A 313 15.31 -1.89 23.30
CA THR A 313 14.13 -2.50 22.69
C THR A 313 13.20 -3.18 23.68
N ASN A 314 11.94 -3.36 23.29
CA ASN A 314 10.84 -3.95 24.06
C ASN A 314 10.63 -3.32 25.46
N SER A 315 11.27 -2.18 25.73
CA SER A 315 11.49 -1.63 27.06
C SER A 315 10.53 -0.48 27.35
N SER A 316 10.29 -0.19 28.62
CA SER A 316 9.44 0.94 29.02
C SER A 316 10.20 1.96 29.87
N ILE A 317 9.92 3.25 29.68
CA ILE A 317 10.52 4.34 30.44
C ILE A 317 9.39 5.24 30.97
N THR A 318 9.39 5.53 32.27
CA THR A 318 8.37 6.40 32.89
C THR A 318 8.97 7.22 34.02
N LEU A 319 8.98 8.55 33.86
CA LEU A 319 9.47 9.52 34.83
C LEU A 319 8.31 10.41 35.34
N ASP A 320 8.58 11.68 35.63
CA ASP A 320 7.56 12.71 35.84
C ASP A 320 7.83 13.97 35.00
N LYS A 321 6.96 14.26 34.03
CA LYS A 321 7.02 15.49 33.22
C LYS A 321 6.75 16.77 34.01
N ASN A 322 6.25 16.64 35.24
CA ASN A 322 5.97 17.75 36.16
C ASN A 322 7.12 17.98 37.17
N ASN A 323 8.28 17.33 36.99
CA ASN A 323 9.51 17.74 37.66
C ASN A 323 9.87 19.19 37.24
N THR A 324 10.48 19.97 38.12
CA THR A 324 10.96 21.33 37.78
C THR A 324 12.26 21.29 36.97
N ASN A 325 12.98 20.17 37.04
CA ASN A 325 14.06 19.85 36.11
C ASN A 325 13.45 19.10 34.91
N ILE A 326 13.97 19.37 33.71
CA ILE A 326 13.46 18.76 32.46
C ILE A 326 13.75 17.25 32.49
N THR A 327 12.73 16.42 32.25
CA THR A 327 12.87 14.96 32.22
C THR A 327 13.02 14.40 30.81
N TYR A 328 13.94 13.46 30.63
CA TYR A 328 14.31 12.86 29.35
C TYR A 328 14.23 11.33 29.43
N GLY A 329 13.44 10.69 28.56
CA GLY A 329 13.32 9.23 28.51
C GLY A 329 14.65 8.57 28.11
N ILE A 330 15.12 8.89 26.91
CA ILE A 330 16.47 8.59 26.41
C ILE A 330 17.19 9.92 26.15
N PHE A 331 18.43 10.05 26.64
CA PHE A 331 19.22 11.28 26.56
C PHE A 331 20.64 11.00 26.06
N ALA A 332 21.07 11.74 25.04
CA ALA A 332 22.45 11.80 24.56
C ALA A 332 22.79 13.26 24.22
N ASN A 333 23.85 13.83 24.82
CA ASN A 333 24.27 15.20 24.56
C ASN A 333 25.80 15.32 24.43
N ASN A 334 26.29 15.03 23.22
CA ASN A 334 27.70 15.04 22.85
C ASN A 334 28.23 16.47 22.70
N THR A 335 28.53 17.10 23.83
CA THR A 335 29.24 18.40 23.85
C THR A 335 30.77 18.26 23.82
N THR A 336 31.32 17.08 24.16
CA THR A 336 32.74 16.92 24.49
C THR A 336 33.64 16.35 23.38
N ALA A 337 33.08 15.79 22.30
CA ALA A 337 33.88 15.12 21.27
C ALA A 337 34.93 16.05 20.63
N THR A 338 36.15 15.51 20.50
CA THR A 338 37.29 16.11 19.79
C THR A 338 37.76 15.26 18.61
N SER A 339 37.07 14.14 18.36
CA SER A 339 37.23 13.29 17.17
C SER A 339 35.92 12.55 16.90
N ALA A 340 35.74 12.00 15.68
CA ALA A 340 34.55 11.23 15.32
C ALA A 340 34.34 9.97 16.18
N ALA A 341 35.42 9.40 16.75
CA ALA A 341 35.32 8.29 17.70
C ALA A 341 34.66 8.70 19.02
N GLY A 342 34.59 10.00 19.35
CA GLY A 342 33.87 10.54 20.49
C GLY A 342 32.36 10.67 20.30
N ALA A 343 31.79 10.33 19.14
CA ALA A 343 30.39 10.57 18.82
C ALA A 343 29.45 9.42 19.22
N ASN A 344 28.26 9.74 19.71
CA ASN A 344 27.24 8.77 20.14
C ASN A 344 26.47 8.23 18.92
N SER A 345 27.10 7.39 18.13
CA SER A 345 26.65 7.00 16.78
C SER A 345 26.13 5.56 16.69
N TYR A 346 25.27 5.29 15.71
CA TYR A 346 24.73 3.97 15.38
C TYR A 346 23.93 3.29 16.51
N ASN A 347 23.29 4.08 17.38
CA ASN A 347 22.42 3.57 18.43
C ASN A 347 20.97 3.43 17.92
N SER A 348 20.29 2.36 18.32
CA SER A 348 18.96 1.98 17.80
C SER A 348 17.92 1.89 18.92
N PHE A 349 16.74 2.48 18.69
CA PHE A 349 15.66 2.59 19.65
C PHE A 349 14.33 2.17 19.00
N TYR A 350 13.83 0.97 19.28
CA TYR A 350 12.61 0.44 18.63
C TYR A 350 11.78 -0.47 19.55
N ASN A 351 10.46 -0.51 19.33
CA ASN A 351 9.47 -1.22 20.16
C ASN A 351 9.42 -0.79 21.65
N ASN A 352 9.80 0.44 21.99
CA ASN A 352 9.80 0.94 23.36
C ASN A 352 8.53 1.74 23.68
N THR A 353 8.14 1.78 24.97
CA THR A 353 7.09 2.68 25.47
C THR A 353 7.69 3.75 26.38
N ILE A 354 7.75 4.99 25.92
CA ILE A 354 8.30 6.12 26.69
C ILE A 354 7.17 7.10 27.01
N GLN A 355 6.99 7.42 28.29
CA GLN A 355 5.84 8.20 28.75
C GLN A 355 6.08 9.03 30.03
N ASN A 356 5.24 10.06 30.22
CA ASN A 356 5.29 11.00 31.36
C ASN A 356 6.69 11.62 31.55
N VAL A 357 7.19 12.24 30.48
CA VAL A 357 8.50 12.90 30.36
C VAL A 357 8.34 14.27 29.72
N ALA A 358 9.33 15.16 29.82
CA ALA A 358 9.35 16.36 28.96
C ALA A 358 9.79 15.99 27.53
N TYR A 359 10.88 15.23 27.42
CA TYR A 359 11.43 14.72 26.17
C TYR A 359 11.40 13.19 26.14
N ALA A 360 10.90 12.56 25.08
CA ALA A 360 10.89 11.08 24.99
C ALA A 360 12.24 10.54 24.51
N VAL A 361 12.79 11.07 23.42
CA VAL A 361 14.16 10.81 22.97
C VAL A 361 14.85 12.13 22.61
N TYR A 362 16.02 12.37 23.19
CA TYR A 362 16.84 13.57 22.93
C TYR A 362 18.25 13.16 22.52
N LEU A 363 18.61 13.38 21.26
CA LEU A 363 19.94 13.14 20.70
C LEU A 363 20.51 14.46 20.17
N ASN A 364 21.54 14.99 20.83
CA ASN A 364 22.24 16.20 20.41
C ASN A 364 23.75 15.93 20.22
N GLY A 365 24.21 16.02 18.97
CA GLY A 365 25.58 15.77 18.55
C GLY A 365 26.53 16.96 18.70
N ASN A 366 27.82 16.73 18.47
CA ASN A 366 28.82 17.79 18.52
C ASN A 366 28.83 18.65 17.25
N ASN A 367 29.04 19.97 17.40
CA ASN A 367 29.08 20.93 16.28
C ASN A 367 30.20 20.71 15.24
N THR A 368 31.18 19.83 15.52
CA THR A 368 32.25 19.42 14.58
C THR A 368 32.22 17.91 14.31
N TYR A 369 31.85 17.11 15.32
CA TYR A 369 31.87 15.64 15.27
C TYR A 369 30.46 15.08 15.48
N TYR A 370 29.64 15.24 14.46
CA TYR A 370 28.22 14.85 14.44
C TYR A 370 28.02 13.38 14.82
N ASP A 371 26.99 13.12 15.62
CA ASP A 371 26.55 11.75 15.86
C ASP A 371 25.93 11.22 14.56
N SER A 372 26.25 9.99 14.18
CA SER A 372 25.95 9.44 12.85
C SER A 372 25.08 8.19 12.92
N GLY A 373 24.12 8.04 12.00
CA GLY A 373 23.38 6.79 11.80
C GLY A 373 22.55 6.28 12.99
N ASN A 374 22.13 7.16 13.91
CA ASN A 374 21.20 6.80 14.99
C ASN A 374 19.79 6.56 14.43
N GLU A 375 19.06 5.58 14.96
CA GLU A 375 17.74 5.17 14.46
C GLU A 375 16.70 5.11 15.59
N ILE A 376 15.62 5.88 15.45
CA ILE A 376 14.45 5.85 16.33
C ILE A 376 13.29 5.26 15.51
N GLY A 377 13.15 3.94 15.52
CA GLY A 377 12.24 3.21 14.64
C GLY A 377 12.73 1.83 14.22
N SER A 378 11.84 1.05 13.61
CA SER A 378 12.16 -0.22 12.95
C SER A 378 11.10 -0.56 11.91
N GLU A 379 11.46 -1.26 10.82
CA GLU A 379 10.53 -1.71 9.78
C GLU A 379 9.39 -2.58 10.32
N THR A 380 9.59 -3.29 11.44
CA THR A 380 8.63 -4.26 11.97
C THR A 380 7.99 -3.88 13.30
N PHE A 381 8.54 -2.89 14.03
CA PHE A 381 8.09 -2.58 15.41
C PHE A 381 8.17 -1.09 15.74
N SER A 382 7.02 -0.51 16.09
CA SER A 382 6.90 0.91 16.43
C SER A 382 7.26 1.22 17.89
N ASN A 383 7.99 2.32 18.16
CA ASN A 383 7.94 2.90 19.51
C ASN A 383 6.57 3.55 19.77
N THR A 384 6.15 3.55 21.03
CA THR A 384 5.03 4.35 21.55
C THR A 384 5.60 5.47 22.42
N LEU A 385 5.54 6.71 21.93
CA LEU A 385 5.98 7.91 22.64
C LEU A 385 4.74 8.70 23.03
N THR A 386 4.41 8.79 24.33
CA THR A 386 3.10 9.30 24.78
C THR A 386 3.19 10.21 25.98
N ASP A 387 2.24 11.14 26.10
CA ASP A 387 2.04 11.94 27.32
C ASP A 387 3.25 12.82 27.70
N PHE A 388 3.92 13.39 26.69
CA PHE A 388 5.05 14.31 26.84
C PHE A 388 4.58 15.77 26.94
N ASN A 389 5.42 16.70 27.46
CA ASN A 389 5.06 18.12 27.61
C ASN A 389 6.01 19.15 26.96
N ASP A 390 7.04 18.71 26.23
CA ASP A 390 7.88 19.58 25.39
C ASP A 390 8.04 18.99 23.97
N GLU A 391 9.06 18.15 23.72
CA GLU A 391 9.29 17.51 22.41
C GLU A 391 9.30 15.97 22.50
N ALA A 392 8.62 15.24 21.61
CA ALA A 392 8.73 13.78 21.66
C ALA A 392 10.12 13.29 21.21
N ILE A 393 10.62 13.82 20.09
CA ILE A 393 11.93 13.46 19.52
C ILE A 393 12.71 14.73 19.17
N HIS A 394 13.89 14.89 19.77
CA HIS A 394 14.85 15.95 19.45
C HIS A 394 16.09 15.38 18.76
N MET A 395 16.45 15.92 17.60
CA MET A 395 17.57 15.49 16.75
C MET A 395 18.47 16.68 16.41
N GLY A 396 19.38 17.02 17.34
CA GLY A 396 20.43 18.00 17.14
C GLY A 396 21.69 17.37 16.55
N GLN A 397 22.28 17.99 15.52
CA GLN A 397 23.60 17.67 14.99
C GLN A 397 23.80 16.18 14.62
N GLN A 398 22.79 15.59 13.95
CA GLN A 398 22.73 14.17 13.57
C GLN A 398 22.96 13.97 12.05
N LEU A 399 23.86 13.05 11.65
CA LEU A 399 24.18 12.78 10.25
C LEU A 399 23.67 11.40 9.78
N GLY A 400 22.73 11.39 8.83
CA GLY A 400 22.17 10.16 8.27
C GLY A 400 21.31 9.37 9.27
N ALA A 401 20.70 10.06 10.22
CA ALA A 401 19.84 9.45 11.24
C ALA A 401 18.41 9.27 10.71
N LYS A 402 17.66 8.34 11.31
CA LYS A 402 16.28 8.01 10.91
C LYS A 402 15.32 8.10 12.09
N VAL A 403 14.13 8.62 11.83
CA VAL A 403 13.00 8.65 12.76
C VAL A 403 11.79 8.08 12.02
N PHE A 404 11.44 6.82 12.31
CA PHE A 404 10.45 6.12 11.49
C PHE A 404 9.56 5.11 12.23
N ASN A 405 8.36 4.88 11.68
CA ASN A 405 7.36 3.96 12.25
C ASN A 405 7.10 4.22 13.76
N ASN A 406 7.06 5.48 14.21
CA ASN A 406 6.78 5.81 15.61
C ASN A 406 5.31 6.22 15.81
N ASN A 407 4.67 5.66 16.84
CA ASN A 407 3.37 6.10 17.34
C ASN A 407 3.59 7.19 18.41
N ILE A 408 3.48 8.45 18.02
CA ILE A 408 3.71 9.62 18.85
C ILE A 408 2.36 10.25 19.22
N THR A 409 2.00 10.28 20.50
CA THR A 409 0.63 10.66 20.90
C THR A 409 0.57 11.56 22.15
N LYS A 410 -0.53 12.30 22.30
CA LYS A 410 -0.86 13.04 23.54
C LYS A 410 0.25 13.99 24.04
N GLY A 411 0.92 14.72 23.16
CA GLY A 411 1.76 15.86 23.59
C GLY A 411 0.87 16.94 24.20
N VAL A 412 1.11 17.34 25.46
CA VAL A 412 0.30 18.34 26.19
C VAL A 412 1.19 19.30 26.96
N GLY A 413 1.29 20.55 26.48
CA GLY A 413 2.25 21.53 27.02
C GLY A 413 1.90 23.00 26.71
N THR A 414 2.86 23.89 26.92
CA THR A 414 2.74 25.33 26.66
C THR A 414 3.23 25.73 25.27
N ALA A 415 4.29 25.06 24.81
CA ALA A 415 4.62 24.80 23.42
C ALA A 415 4.82 23.28 23.28
N ILE A 416 4.65 22.73 22.08
CA ILE A 416 4.81 21.28 21.81
C ILE A 416 5.39 21.07 20.42
N THR A 417 6.37 20.18 20.29
CA THR A 417 6.85 19.65 19.00
C THR A 417 6.80 18.13 18.98
N GLY A 418 6.37 17.50 17.89
CA GLY A 418 6.46 16.04 17.75
C GLY A 418 7.90 15.60 17.49
N ILE A 419 8.44 16.01 16.35
CA ILE A 419 9.82 15.69 15.92
C ILE A 419 10.53 16.99 15.55
N HIS A 420 11.61 17.33 16.25
CA HIS A 420 12.44 18.50 16.00
C HIS A 420 13.81 18.08 15.46
N VAL A 421 14.21 18.64 14.30
CA VAL A 421 15.57 18.53 13.77
C VAL A 421 16.25 19.91 13.77
N ILE A 422 17.39 20.01 14.44
CA ILE A 422 18.18 21.24 14.57
C ILE A 422 19.65 21.00 14.21
N GLY A 423 20.39 22.07 13.91
CA GLY A 423 21.83 22.04 13.64
C GLY A 423 22.21 22.13 12.15
N PRO A 424 23.18 23.00 11.78
CA PRO A 424 23.48 23.40 10.39
C PRO A 424 23.99 22.30 9.45
N ASN A 425 24.27 21.10 9.98
CA ASN A 425 24.77 19.94 9.23
C ASN A 425 23.91 18.69 9.43
N SER A 426 22.75 18.81 10.09
CA SER A 426 21.88 17.66 10.35
C SER A 426 21.24 17.15 9.07
N SER A 427 21.27 15.82 8.90
CA SER A 427 20.66 15.10 7.78
C SER A 427 19.82 13.96 8.35
N VAL A 428 18.49 14.08 8.24
CA VAL A 428 17.54 13.16 8.92
C VAL A 428 16.41 12.75 7.98
N ASP A 429 16.11 11.45 7.97
CA ASP A 429 14.94 10.87 7.31
C ASP A 429 13.82 10.67 8.34
N ILE A 430 12.63 11.22 8.08
CA ILE A 430 11.45 11.19 8.96
C ILE A 430 10.29 10.57 8.19
N TYR A 431 9.94 9.32 8.46
CA TYR A 431 8.91 8.62 7.66
C TYR A 431 8.05 7.60 8.39
N GLU A 432 6.85 7.33 7.86
CA GLU A 432 5.90 6.34 8.44
C GLU A 432 5.49 6.63 9.91
N ASN A 433 5.76 7.84 10.43
CA ASN A 433 5.39 8.18 11.80
C ASN A 433 3.91 8.60 11.88
N ASN A 434 3.25 8.15 12.95
CA ASN A 434 1.87 8.49 13.28
C ASN A 434 1.87 9.47 14.46
N LEU A 435 1.64 10.76 14.19
CA LEU A 435 1.56 11.82 15.19
C LEU A 435 0.09 12.17 15.44
N LEU A 436 -0.40 11.92 16.65
CA LEU A 436 -1.82 11.92 16.97
C LEU A 436 -2.17 12.70 18.26
N GLY A 437 -3.10 13.65 18.14
CA GLY A 437 -3.85 14.18 19.28
C GLY A 437 -3.03 15.04 20.25
N PHE A 438 -2.12 15.88 19.74
CA PHE A 438 -1.40 16.84 20.57
C PHE A 438 -2.28 18.06 20.89
N SER A 439 -2.05 18.70 22.03
CA SER A 439 -2.74 19.93 22.41
C SER A 439 -1.89 20.92 23.21
N THR A 440 -2.25 22.20 23.13
CA THR A 440 -1.66 23.27 23.95
C THR A 440 -2.75 24.10 24.63
N ALA A 441 -2.47 24.53 25.86
CA ALA A 441 -3.36 25.36 26.68
C ALA A 441 -2.65 26.67 27.07
N SER A 442 -2.24 27.46 26.07
CA SER A 442 -1.24 28.51 26.21
C SER A 442 -1.58 29.78 25.43
N THR A 443 -1.37 30.95 26.03
CA THR A 443 -1.70 32.25 25.44
C THR A 443 -0.75 32.71 24.33
N THR A 444 0.40 32.05 24.16
CA THR A 444 1.41 32.33 23.13
C THR A 444 1.99 31.06 22.48
N GLY A 445 1.38 29.90 22.72
CA GLY A 445 1.95 28.60 22.36
C GLY A 445 2.09 28.37 20.86
N LYS A 446 3.24 27.81 20.46
CA LYS A 446 3.47 27.18 19.15
C LYS A 446 3.25 25.68 19.30
N LEU A 447 2.57 25.06 18.35
CA LEU A 447 2.26 23.63 18.35
C LEU A 447 2.67 23.06 16.99
N ILE A 448 3.68 22.18 16.96
CA ILE A 448 4.24 21.64 15.72
C ILE A 448 4.15 20.10 15.70
N GLY A 449 3.82 19.52 14.55
CA GLY A 449 4.03 18.10 14.28
C GLY A 449 5.51 17.81 14.05
N ILE A 450 6.07 18.28 12.94
CA ILE A 450 7.47 18.11 12.56
C ILE A 450 8.09 19.49 12.30
N HIS A 451 9.20 19.82 12.97
CA HIS A 451 9.95 21.07 12.79
C HIS A 451 11.37 20.78 12.35
N THR A 452 11.85 21.46 11.31
CA THR A 452 13.27 21.41 10.92
C THR A 452 13.84 22.83 10.87
N GLU A 453 14.49 23.26 11.95
CA GLU A 453 14.88 24.67 12.13
C GLU A 453 16.11 25.03 11.29
N VAL A 454 17.23 24.32 11.52
CA VAL A 454 18.54 24.67 10.91
C VAL A 454 19.17 23.48 10.15
N ALA A 455 18.42 22.41 9.89
CA ALA A 455 18.93 21.21 9.23
C ALA A 455 19.57 21.49 7.85
N ALA A 456 20.53 20.66 7.43
CA ALA A 456 21.13 20.75 6.10
C ALA A 456 20.26 20.10 5.02
N SER A 457 19.74 18.90 5.30
CA SER A 457 18.85 18.16 4.40
C SER A 457 17.86 17.32 5.20
N THR A 458 16.57 17.36 4.87
CA THR A 458 15.55 16.51 5.50
C THR A 458 14.63 15.85 4.49
N ASN A 459 14.37 14.57 4.69
CA ASN A 459 13.31 13.85 3.97
C ASN A 459 12.16 13.64 4.96
N ILE A 460 10.96 14.09 4.64
CA ILE A 460 9.78 14.03 5.49
C ILE A 460 8.66 13.40 4.68
N TYR A 461 8.41 12.09 4.83
CA TYR A 461 7.51 11.38 3.92
C TYR A 461 6.67 10.26 4.52
N ALA A 462 5.52 9.96 3.93
CA ALA A 462 4.59 8.91 4.42
C ALA A 462 4.17 9.06 5.90
N ASN A 463 4.33 10.25 6.52
CA ASN A 463 3.91 10.48 7.89
C ASN A 463 2.41 10.80 7.93
N THR A 464 1.73 10.31 8.95
CA THR A 464 0.33 10.64 9.25
C THR A 464 0.28 11.59 10.45
N LEU A 465 -0.32 12.77 10.28
CA LEU A 465 -0.42 13.80 11.31
C LEU A 465 -1.91 14.17 11.48
N THR A 466 -2.51 13.85 12.63
CA THR A 466 -3.96 14.07 12.85
C THR A 466 -4.36 14.58 14.25
N ASN A 467 -5.50 15.27 14.31
CA ASN A 467 -6.23 15.64 15.54
C ASN A 467 -5.51 16.65 16.47
N PHE A 468 -4.67 17.53 15.93
CA PHE A 468 -3.91 18.53 16.67
C PHE A 468 -4.79 19.73 17.10
N THR A 469 -4.81 20.09 18.39
CA THR A 469 -5.73 21.15 18.91
C THR A 469 -5.04 22.18 19.83
N ALA A 470 -4.93 23.44 19.39
CA ALA A 470 -4.45 24.54 20.23
C ALA A 470 -5.62 25.34 20.85
N THR A 471 -5.54 25.64 22.14
CA THR A 471 -6.56 26.38 22.89
C THR A 471 -5.93 27.52 23.69
N ALA A 472 -6.39 28.75 23.44
CA ALA A 472 -5.96 29.95 24.16
C ALA A 472 -7.15 30.89 24.46
N THR A 473 -7.08 31.59 25.60
CA THR A 473 -8.23 32.31 26.20
C THR A 473 -8.17 33.84 26.11
N SER A 474 -7.08 34.41 25.56
CA SER A 474 -6.91 35.87 25.39
C SER A 474 -6.68 36.23 23.91
N THR A 475 -6.13 37.41 23.61
CA THR A 475 -5.87 37.90 22.23
C THR A 475 -4.66 37.20 21.57
N SER A 476 -4.65 35.87 21.64
CA SER A 476 -3.49 35.02 21.44
C SER A 476 -3.11 34.78 19.99
N THR A 477 -1.80 34.69 19.75
CA THR A 477 -1.18 34.24 18.50
C THR A 477 -0.81 32.76 18.58
N ALA A 478 -1.66 31.93 19.20
CA ALA A 478 -1.43 30.49 19.26
C ALA A 478 -1.41 29.92 17.84
N THR A 479 -0.36 29.20 17.47
CA THR A 479 -0.19 28.68 16.09
C THR A 479 -0.08 27.17 16.07
N ILE A 480 -0.58 26.57 14.98
CA ILE A 480 -0.44 25.14 14.71
C ILE A 480 0.20 24.95 13.34
N GLN A 481 1.19 24.07 13.26
CA GLN A 481 1.90 23.70 12.05
C GLN A 481 2.03 22.18 11.99
N ALA A 482 1.56 21.51 10.93
CA ALA A 482 1.80 20.08 10.81
C ALA A 482 3.28 19.82 10.48
N ILE A 483 3.83 20.53 9.50
CA ILE A 483 5.24 20.50 9.11
C ILE A 483 5.74 21.94 8.94
N GLU A 484 6.82 22.33 9.62
CA GLU A 484 7.48 23.63 9.47
C GLU A 484 8.97 23.45 9.12
N VAL A 485 9.42 24.08 8.03
CA VAL A 485 10.81 24.04 7.57
C VAL A 485 11.40 25.44 7.39
N ASP A 486 12.46 25.74 8.15
CA ASP A 486 13.07 27.07 8.24
C ASP A 486 14.35 27.22 7.40
N ALA A 487 15.10 26.14 7.17
CA ALA A 487 16.40 26.17 6.50
C ALA A 487 16.61 24.97 5.54
N GLY A 488 17.86 24.75 5.13
CA GLY A 488 18.30 23.50 4.49
C GLY A 488 17.81 23.24 3.07
N THR A 489 17.74 21.96 2.74
CA THR A 489 16.93 21.38 1.66
C THR A 489 15.88 20.47 2.32
N SER A 490 14.63 20.50 1.87
CA SER A 490 13.61 19.58 2.38
C SER A 490 12.82 18.90 1.26
N ASN A 491 12.68 17.59 1.36
CA ASN A 491 11.81 16.77 0.50
C ASN A 491 10.61 16.33 1.35
N ILE A 492 9.46 16.98 1.15
CA ILE A 492 8.23 16.77 1.93
C ILE A 492 7.22 16.09 1.01
N TYR A 493 7.02 14.78 1.15
CA TYR A 493 6.20 14.02 0.18
C TYR A 493 5.35 12.89 0.74
N ASN A 494 4.23 12.58 0.09
CA ASN A 494 3.31 11.51 0.49
C ASN A 494 2.79 11.61 1.95
N ASN A 495 2.82 12.79 2.59
CA ASN A 495 2.32 12.94 3.97
C ASN A 495 0.80 13.15 4.00
N LEU A 496 0.14 12.56 5.00
CA LEU A 496 -1.28 12.70 5.30
C LEU A 496 -1.47 13.65 6.49
N ILE A 497 -2.09 14.81 6.27
CA ILE A 497 -2.27 15.86 7.30
C ILE A 497 -3.76 16.23 7.40
N SER A 498 -4.42 15.95 8.53
CA SER A 498 -5.86 16.23 8.68
C SER A 498 -6.34 16.59 10.10
N ASN A 499 -7.50 17.27 10.17
CA ASN A 499 -8.19 17.66 11.40
C ASN A 499 -7.30 18.44 12.41
N PHE A 500 -6.79 19.60 11.99
CA PHE A 500 -6.06 20.54 12.86
C PHE A 500 -6.99 21.66 13.29
N ASN A 501 -7.15 21.89 14.60
CA ASN A 501 -8.15 22.82 15.13
C ASN A 501 -7.56 23.85 16.09
N ASN A 502 -7.49 25.11 15.66
CA ASN A 502 -7.21 26.23 16.57
C ASN A 502 -8.52 26.68 17.22
N ALA A 503 -8.80 26.10 18.38
CA ALA A 503 -9.99 26.29 19.21
C ALA A 503 -9.89 27.52 20.15
N SER A 504 -8.80 28.29 20.05
CA SER A 504 -8.62 29.55 20.77
C SER A 504 -9.78 30.53 20.56
N THR A 505 -10.09 31.34 21.57
CA THR A 505 -11.02 32.48 21.42
C THR A 505 -10.36 33.73 20.86
N GLY A 506 -9.02 33.76 20.83
CA GLY A 506 -8.21 34.85 20.31
C GLY A 506 -8.21 34.97 18.78
N THR A 507 -8.23 36.20 18.29
CA THR A 507 -8.29 36.53 16.85
C THR A 507 -6.96 36.38 16.10
N GLY A 508 -5.85 36.07 16.77
CA GLY A 508 -4.50 36.00 16.18
C GLY A 508 -4.04 34.62 15.73
N GLY A 509 -4.85 33.57 15.89
CA GLY A 509 -4.42 32.19 15.63
C GLY A 509 -4.24 31.86 14.15
N ILE A 510 -3.22 31.08 13.79
CA ILE A 510 -2.99 30.59 12.42
C ILE A 510 -2.81 29.06 12.46
N VAL A 511 -3.35 28.37 11.44
CA VAL A 511 -3.11 26.94 11.21
C VAL A 511 -2.51 26.75 9.82
N ASN A 512 -1.37 26.07 9.78
CA ASN A 512 -0.69 25.63 8.57
C ASN A 512 -0.66 24.09 8.53
N GLY A 513 -0.89 23.50 7.37
CA GLY A 513 -0.45 22.14 7.10
C GLY A 513 1.08 22.14 6.95
N ILE A 514 1.57 22.50 5.76
CA ILE A 514 3.00 22.63 5.47
C ILE A 514 3.40 24.11 5.41
N LEU A 515 4.47 24.51 6.10
CA LEU A 515 4.99 25.88 6.15
C LEU A 515 6.49 25.90 5.79
N THR A 516 6.87 26.65 4.75
CA THR A 516 8.28 26.92 4.42
C THR A 516 8.62 28.37 4.74
N LYS A 517 9.73 28.64 5.43
CA LYS A 517 10.11 30.00 5.91
C LYS A 517 11.48 30.48 5.46
N GLY A 518 12.36 29.59 5.04
CA GLY A 518 13.70 29.92 4.51
C GLY A 518 14.31 28.76 3.73
N GLY A 519 15.62 28.63 3.72
CA GLY A 519 16.32 27.52 3.07
C GLY A 519 16.57 27.65 1.56
N SER A 520 17.12 26.59 0.98
CA SER A 520 17.62 26.53 -0.39
C SER A 520 16.62 25.91 -1.36
N THR A 521 16.31 24.62 -1.23
CA THR A 521 15.37 23.90 -2.11
C THR A 521 14.33 23.14 -1.31
N HIS A 522 13.05 23.38 -1.58
CA HIS A 522 11.93 22.64 -1.01
C HIS A 522 11.16 21.91 -2.10
N ASN A 523 11.15 20.58 -2.04
CA ASN A 523 10.35 19.73 -2.92
C ASN A 523 9.14 19.25 -2.13
N VAL A 524 7.96 19.78 -2.45
CA VAL A 524 6.70 19.49 -1.75
C VAL A 524 5.78 18.75 -2.73
N VAL A 525 5.65 17.44 -2.56
CA VAL A 525 5.15 16.52 -3.60
C VAL A 525 4.11 15.54 -3.07
N ASN A 526 3.03 15.22 -3.79
CA ASN A 526 2.08 14.14 -3.42
C ASN A 526 1.47 14.24 -2.00
N ASN A 527 1.51 15.39 -1.30
CA ASN A 527 0.93 15.48 0.05
C ASN A 527 -0.58 15.67 -0.01
N MET A 528 -1.31 15.04 0.92
CA MET A 528 -2.73 15.31 1.17
C MET A 528 -2.88 16.15 2.44
N VAL A 529 -3.54 17.31 2.31
CA VAL A 529 -3.76 18.23 3.44
C VAL A 529 -5.23 18.64 3.49
N SER A 530 -5.92 18.21 4.55
CA SER A 530 -7.37 18.36 4.72
C SER A 530 -7.78 18.98 6.07
N ASP A 531 -9.02 19.49 6.13
CA ASP A 531 -9.77 19.73 7.38
C ASP A 531 -9.05 20.58 8.47
N LEU A 532 -8.29 21.58 8.05
CA LEU A 532 -7.64 22.55 8.95
C LEU A 532 -8.62 23.67 9.32
N ARG A 533 -8.67 24.09 10.60
CA ARG A 533 -9.67 25.05 11.12
C ARG A 533 -9.08 26.08 12.09
N ALA A 534 -9.52 27.33 11.97
CA ALA A 534 -9.15 28.44 12.86
C ALA A 534 -10.33 29.43 13.02
N ASN A 535 -11.43 28.96 13.61
CA ASN A 535 -12.75 29.59 13.45
C ASN A 535 -12.85 30.99 14.06
N ALA A 536 -12.20 31.24 15.20
CA ALA A 536 -12.18 32.54 15.88
C ALA A 536 -11.17 33.55 15.28
N SER A 537 -10.31 33.12 14.35
CA SER A 537 -9.20 33.94 13.86
C SER A 537 -9.63 34.99 12.84
N ALA A 538 -8.99 36.16 12.91
CA ALA A 538 -9.10 37.28 11.97
C ALA A 538 -7.80 37.50 11.16
N ALA A 539 -6.88 36.52 11.18
CA ALA A 539 -5.69 36.55 10.33
C ALA A 539 -6.05 36.41 8.84
N ASN A 540 -5.16 36.86 7.96
CA ASN A 540 -5.47 36.98 6.53
C ASN A 540 -4.35 36.38 5.65
N PRO A 541 -4.40 35.07 5.33
CA PRO A 541 -5.37 34.05 5.78
C PRO A 541 -4.98 33.36 7.10
N SER A 542 -6.02 32.97 7.88
CA SER A 542 -5.96 32.22 9.14
C SER A 542 -5.69 30.73 8.96
N VAL A 543 -6.19 30.14 7.88
CA VAL A 543 -6.11 28.70 7.60
C VAL A 543 -5.40 28.51 6.27
N ARG A 544 -4.35 27.70 6.26
CA ARG A 544 -3.46 27.48 5.11
C ARG A 544 -3.13 26.00 4.97
N ALA A 545 -3.45 25.36 3.85
CA ALA A 545 -3.05 23.97 3.64
C ALA A 545 -1.54 23.88 3.35
N ILE A 546 -1.04 24.73 2.44
CA ILE A 546 0.39 24.97 2.24
C ILE A 546 0.67 26.48 2.27
N SER A 547 1.70 26.87 3.01
CA SER A 547 2.12 28.27 3.22
C SER A 547 3.59 28.44 2.85
N LEU A 548 3.86 29.16 1.76
CA LEU A 548 5.19 29.39 1.22
C LEU A 548 5.67 30.81 1.58
N GLU A 549 6.37 30.92 2.71
CA GLU A 549 6.91 32.17 3.25
C GLU A 549 8.42 32.34 3.02
N GLY A 550 9.14 31.29 2.59
CA GLY A 550 10.53 31.38 2.15
C GLY A 550 11.07 30.10 1.51
N GLY A 551 12.29 30.20 0.97
CA GLY A 551 12.96 29.18 0.17
C GLY A 551 13.47 29.75 -1.15
N THR A 552 14.68 29.37 -1.59
CA THR A 552 15.25 29.89 -2.85
C THR A 552 14.55 29.26 -4.07
N THR A 553 14.38 27.95 -4.04
CA THR A 553 13.63 27.15 -5.03
C THR A 553 12.54 26.37 -4.30
N ILE A 554 11.30 26.42 -4.79
CA ILE A 554 10.19 25.61 -4.30
C ILE A 554 9.56 24.88 -5.49
N ASN A 555 9.56 23.56 -5.42
CA ASN A 555 8.91 22.67 -6.38
C ASN A 555 7.65 22.11 -5.71
N LEU A 556 6.47 22.54 -6.17
CA LEU A 556 5.18 22.18 -5.59
C LEU A 556 4.40 21.34 -6.60
N PHE A 557 4.44 20.02 -6.49
CA PHE A 557 3.91 19.11 -7.51
C PHE A 557 2.89 18.11 -6.95
N PHE A 558 1.79 17.87 -7.66
CA PHE A 558 0.87 16.77 -7.33
C PHE A 558 0.30 16.76 -5.90
N ASN A 559 0.20 17.90 -5.20
CA ASN A 559 -0.41 17.91 -3.86
C ASN A 559 -1.94 18.01 -3.98
N SER A 560 -2.68 17.28 -3.14
CA SER A 560 -4.14 17.38 -3.00
C SER A 560 -4.47 18.18 -1.74
N LEU A 561 -4.97 19.41 -1.91
CA LEU A 561 -5.27 20.31 -0.80
C LEU A 561 -6.77 20.59 -0.71
N HIS A 562 -7.38 20.38 0.46
CA HIS A 562 -8.80 20.62 0.70
C HIS A 562 -9.04 21.40 2.00
N LEU A 563 -9.70 22.55 1.92
CA LEU A 563 -10.12 23.33 3.10
C LEU A 563 -11.64 23.46 3.18
N SER A 564 -12.21 22.70 4.12
CA SER A 564 -13.61 22.71 4.53
C SER A 564 -13.77 23.16 5.99
N GLY A 565 -14.84 23.91 6.28
CA GLY A 565 -15.13 24.42 7.62
C GLY A 565 -16.11 25.59 7.61
N VAL A 566 -16.36 26.18 8.77
CA VAL A 566 -17.27 27.32 8.95
C VAL A 566 -16.62 28.39 9.84
N SER A 567 -16.53 29.63 9.35
CA SER A 567 -16.05 30.76 10.15
C SER A 567 -17.12 31.28 11.11
N THR A 568 -16.73 31.50 12.36
CA THR A 568 -17.53 32.23 13.36
C THR A 568 -17.24 33.74 13.39
N THR A 569 -16.23 34.23 12.67
CA THR A 569 -15.88 35.66 12.61
C THR A 569 -16.05 36.28 11.22
N SER A 570 -16.19 37.62 11.22
CA SER A 570 -16.39 38.47 10.03
C SER A 570 -15.12 38.81 9.26
N SER A 571 -13.94 38.47 9.79
CA SER A 571 -12.61 38.82 9.24
C SER A 571 -11.77 37.60 8.83
N HIS A 572 -12.35 36.40 8.84
CA HIS A 572 -11.67 35.15 8.55
C HIS A 572 -11.42 34.97 7.05
N SER A 573 -10.17 34.68 6.67
CA SER A 573 -9.81 34.21 5.32
C SER A 573 -9.09 32.87 5.37
N SER A 574 -9.35 32.01 4.38
CA SER A 574 -8.64 30.73 4.18
C SER A 574 -7.99 30.65 2.80
N ALA A 575 -6.90 29.88 2.67
CA ALA A 575 -6.19 29.66 1.42
C ALA A 575 -5.68 28.21 1.32
N THR A 576 -5.98 27.44 0.27
CA THR A 576 -5.34 26.12 0.13
C THR A 576 -3.85 26.28 -0.14
N LEU A 577 -3.47 27.15 -1.08
CA LEU A 577 -2.08 27.58 -1.25
C LEU A 577 -1.92 29.08 -0.91
N TYR A 578 -1.03 29.39 0.02
CA TYR A 578 -0.60 30.76 0.34
C TYR A 578 0.86 30.98 -0.08
N ILE A 579 1.16 32.07 -0.77
CA ILE A 579 2.51 32.42 -1.25
C ILE A 579 2.84 33.88 -0.92
N THR A 580 3.97 34.15 -0.30
CA THR A 580 4.40 35.53 -0.03
C THR A 580 5.18 36.15 -1.21
N ALA A 581 5.91 37.25 -0.96
CA ALA A 581 6.89 37.82 -1.88
C ALA A 581 8.32 37.28 -1.66
N THR A 582 8.57 36.47 -0.64
CA THR A 582 9.92 36.09 -0.16
C THR A 582 10.51 34.79 -0.74
N PRO A 583 9.73 33.75 -1.15
CA PRO A 583 10.26 32.68 -1.97
C PRO A 583 10.90 33.20 -3.26
N GLY A 584 12.05 32.65 -3.67
CA GLY A 584 12.78 33.08 -4.86
C GLY A 584 12.12 32.64 -6.17
N SER A 585 11.80 31.35 -6.27
CA SER A 585 11.10 30.74 -7.42
C SER A 585 10.20 29.60 -6.95
N VAL A 586 8.90 29.69 -7.27
CA VAL A 586 7.88 28.68 -7.00
C VAL A 586 7.41 28.08 -8.32
N ASN A 587 7.72 26.80 -8.53
CA ASN A 587 7.29 26.01 -9.68
C ASN A 587 6.14 25.11 -9.23
N MET A 588 4.90 25.50 -9.55
CA MET A 588 3.69 24.79 -9.11
C MET A 588 3.01 24.09 -10.29
N ARG A 589 2.89 22.75 -10.25
CA ARG A 589 2.26 21.98 -11.34
C ARG A 589 1.43 20.80 -10.83
N ASN A 590 0.35 20.50 -11.54
CA ASN A 590 -0.49 19.32 -11.31
C ASN A 590 -1.06 19.21 -9.87
N ASN A 591 -1.21 20.31 -9.12
CA ASN A 591 -1.81 20.29 -7.77
C ASN A 591 -3.34 20.49 -7.83
N ILE A 592 -4.07 19.93 -6.87
CA ILE A 592 -5.47 20.28 -6.57
C ILE A 592 -5.51 21.30 -5.43
N LEU A 593 -6.14 22.44 -5.68
CA LEU A 593 -6.34 23.53 -4.71
C LEU A 593 -7.84 23.75 -4.49
N TYR A 594 -8.46 22.99 -3.55
CA TYR A 594 -9.90 23.04 -3.28
C TYR A 594 -10.23 23.74 -1.95
N ASN A 595 -10.89 24.91 -1.98
CA ASN A 595 -11.27 25.66 -0.78
C ASN A 595 -12.78 25.96 -0.70
N ASN A 596 -13.57 25.02 -0.15
CA ASN A 596 -15.00 25.20 0.07
C ASN A 596 -15.39 25.81 1.43
N TYR A 597 -14.42 26.23 2.27
CA TYR A 597 -14.64 26.87 3.58
C TYR A 597 -15.73 27.96 3.57
N SER A 598 -16.67 27.86 4.49
CA SER A 598 -17.86 28.72 4.56
C SER A 598 -17.59 29.98 5.40
N VAL A 599 -17.57 31.14 4.74
CA VAL A 599 -17.36 32.45 5.39
C VAL A 599 -18.69 33.18 5.58
N SER A 600 -19.14 33.28 6.83
CA SER A 600 -20.44 33.80 7.25
C SER A 600 -20.59 35.30 6.94
N THR A 601 -19.68 36.13 7.45
CA THR A 601 -19.54 37.55 7.09
C THR A 601 -18.16 37.84 6.47
N GLY A 602 -17.95 39.07 5.98
CA GLY A 602 -17.12 39.32 4.79
C GLY A 602 -15.60 39.21 4.93
N THR A 603 -15.01 38.09 4.51
CA THR A 603 -13.67 38.11 3.87
C THR A 603 -13.63 37.22 2.63
N ARG A 604 -12.93 36.08 2.62
CA ARG A 604 -12.77 35.23 1.42
C ARG A 604 -12.25 33.82 1.72
N ALA A 605 -12.78 32.83 1.01
CA ALA A 605 -12.12 31.54 0.78
C ALA A 605 -11.44 31.59 -0.59
N VAL A 606 -10.15 31.23 -0.65
CA VAL A 606 -9.33 31.35 -1.86
C VAL A 606 -8.64 30.02 -2.18
N ALA A 607 -8.62 29.59 -3.45
CA ALA A 607 -7.80 28.43 -3.84
C ALA A 607 -6.29 28.78 -3.79
N LEU A 608 -5.88 29.85 -4.48
CA LEU A 608 -4.51 30.37 -4.42
C LEU A 608 -4.47 31.83 -3.93
N PHE A 609 -3.94 32.05 -2.73
CA PHE A 609 -3.70 33.37 -2.16
C PHE A 609 -2.22 33.72 -2.34
N LYS A 610 -1.93 34.91 -2.86
CA LYS A 610 -0.60 35.51 -2.86
C LYS A 610 -0.62 36.84 -2.08
N SER A 611 0.41 37.13 -1.29
CA SER A 611 0.49 38.36 -0.50
C SER A 611 0.99 39.60 -1.28
N SER A 612 1.10 39.51 -2.60
CA SER A 612 1.74 40.52 -3.45
C SER A 612 1.28 40.41 -4.91
N THR A 613 1.10 41.56 -5.55
CA THR A 613 0.77 41.73 -6.97
C THR A 613 1.93 41.42 -7.92
N SER A 614 3.15 41.19 -7.43
CA SER A 614 4.30 40.81 -8.26
C SER A 614 4.42 39.30 -8.43
N TYR A 615 4.19 38.80 -9.64
CA TYR A 615 4.27 37.36 -9.97
C TYR A 615 5.67 36.89 -10.40
N THR A 616 6.71 37.68 -10.15
CA THR A 616 8.10 37.36 -10.56
C THR A 616 8.60 36.04 -9.96
N ASN A 617 8.23 35.74 -8.72
CA ASN A 617 8.61 34.48 -8.05
C ASN A 617 7.69 33.30 -8.35
N ILE A 618 6.64 33.44 -9.17
CA ILE A 618 5.97 32.28 -9.77
C ILE A 618 6.76 31.90 -11.02
N ALA A 619 7.30 30.69 -11.09
CA ALA A 619 8.10 30.23 -12.21
C ALA A 619 7.25 30.15 -13.49
N ALA A 620 7.85 30.45 -14.65
CA ALA A 620 7.20 30.33 -15.96
C ALA A 620 6.93 28.86 -16.39
N ALA A 621 7.32 27.87 -15.60
CA ALA A 621 6.95 26.47 -15.78
C ALA A 621 5.64 26.09 -15.05
N SER A 622 5.10 26.96 -14.19
CA SER A 622 3.92 26.68 -13.39
C SER A 622 2.67 26.55 -14.25
N ASN A 623 2.02 25.39 -14.22
CA ASN A 623 0.89 25.08 -15.09
C ASN A 623 0.12 23.82 -14.68
N ASN A 624 -1.08 23.63 -15.23
CA ASN A 624 -1.97 22.47 -15.02
C ASN A 624 -2.38 22.26 -13.55
N ASN A 625 -2.55 23.33 -12.77
CA ASN A 625 -3.16 23.21 -11.44
C ASN A 625 -4.69 23.26 -11.55
N LEU A 626 -5.40 22.51 -10.72
CA LEU A 626 -6.85 22.61 -10.54
C LEU A 626 -7.13 23.57 -9.39
N LEU A 627 -7.90 24.63 -9.64
CA LEU A 627 -8.29 25.61 -8.64
C LEU A 627 -9.81 25.61 -8.49
N PHE A 628 -10.32 25.34 -7.30
CA PHE A 628 -11.77 25.32 -7.06
C PHE A 628 -12.14 25.90 -5.69
N ALA A 629 -13.25 26.64 -5.64
CA ALA A 629 -13.72 27.32 -4.42
C ALA A 629 -15.23 27.14 -4.16
N GLY A 630 -15.87 26.21 -4.88
CA GLY A 630 -17.33 26.19 -5.05
C GLY A 630 -17.82 27.30 -5.99
N THR A 631 -19.11 27.65 -5.91
CA THR A 631 -19.75 28.64 -6.79
C THR A 631 -19.04 30.01 -6.74
N PRO A 632 -18.56 30.53 -7.88
CA PRO A 632 -17.85 31.82 -7.95
C PRO A 632 -18.62 32.99 -7.31
N SER A 633 -17.97 33.73 -6.42
CA SER A 633 -18.56 34.91 -5.77
C SER A 633 -17.50 35.79 -5.11
N ALA A 634 -17.87 36.98 -4.63
CA ALA A 634 -16.94 37.84 -3.88
C ALA A 634 -16.34 37.15 -2.61
N LYS A 635 -17.00 36.11 -2.10
CA LYS A 635 -16.54 35.27 -0.97
C LYS A 635 -15.75 34.03 -1.41
N LYS A 636 -15.82 33.62 -2.68
CA LYS A 636 -15.29 32.37 -3.23
C LYS A 636 -14.42 32.65 -4.46
N LEU A 637 -13.11 32.64 -4.24
CA LEU A 637 -12.11 33.09 -5.21
C LEU A 637 -11.22 31.94 -5.66
N LEU A 638 -10.90 31.87 -6.95
CA LEU A 638 -9.82 31.00 -7.42
C LEU A 638 -8.46 31.61 -7.08
N PHE A 639 -8.34 32.94 -7.18
CA PHE A 639 -7.10 33.65 -6.92
C PHE A 639 -7.30 35.00 -6.22
N TYR A 640 -6.34 35.37 -5.38
CA TYR A 640 -6.23 36.69 -4.77
C TYR A 640 -4.76 37.05 -4.57
N ASP A 641 -4.33 38.27 -4.94
CA ASP A 641 -2.93 38.71 -4.86
C ASP A 641 -2.66 39.81 -3.81
N GLY A 642 -3.54 39.93 -2.82
CA GLY A 642 -3.51 41.01 -1.84
C GLY A 642 -4.25 42.28 -2.30
N THR A 643 -4.68 42.35 -3.57
CA THR A 643 -5.48 43.48 -4.10
C THR A 643 -6.64 43.02 -4.98
N ASN A 644 -6.42 42.06 -5.87
CA ASN A 644 -7.30 41.69 -6.97
C ASN A 644 -8.05 40.39 -6.69
N ALA A 645 -9.36 40.45 -6.47
CA ALA A 645 -10.20 39.26 -6.27
C ALA A 645 -10.59 38.62 -7.61
N VAL A 646 -10.17 37.37 -7.85
CA VAL A 646 -10.40 36.66 -9.12
C VAL A 646 -11.29 35.44 -8.90
N GLN A 647 -12.45 35.46 -9.57
CA GLN A 647 -13.53 34.47 -9.40
C GLN A 647 -13.60 33.41 -10.50
N THR A 648 -13.04 33.68 -11.69
CA THR A 648 -13.19 32.80 -12.86
C THR A 648 -11.83 32.39 -13.45
N LEU A 649 -11.79 31.18 -14.01
CA LEU A 649 -10.57 30.61 -14.60
C LEU A 649 -10.00 31.47 -15.74
N SER A 650 -10.86 32.06 -16.57
CA SER A 650 -10.45 32.98 -17.65
C SER A 650 -9.75 34.23 -17.12
N ALA A 651 -10.29 34.84 -16.05
CA ALA A 651 -9.65 36.00 -15.41
C ALA A 651 -8.35 35.63 -14.70
N TYR A 652 -8.22 34.41 -14.15
CA TYR A 652 -6.98 33.89 -13.56
C TYR A 652 -5.86 33.73 -14.61
N LYS A 653 -6.15 33.05 -15.72
CA LYS A 653 -5.19 32.89 -16.84
C LYS A 653 -4.77 34.23 -17.44
N THR A 654 -5.74 35.13 -17.63
CA THR A 654 -5.47 36.50 -18.09
C THR A 654 -4.56 37.27 -17.12
N ARG A 655 -4.69 37.05 -15.81
CA ARG A 655 -3.91 37.77 -14.78
C ARG A 655 -2.45 37.31 -14.69
N LEU A 656 -2.18 36.01 -14.77
CA LEU A 656 -0.81 35.48 -14.69
C LEU A 656 -0.05 35.53 -16.04
N GLY A 657 -0.76 35.77 -17.14
CA GLY A 657 -0.23 35.91 -18.49
C GLY A 657 -0.06 34.57 -19.21
N PRO A 658 0.19 34.58 -20.54
CA PRO A 658 0.13 33.38 -21.38
C PRO A 658 1.19 32.31 -21.06
N THR A 659 2.21 32.65 -20.28
CA THR A 659 3.32 31.76 -19.90
C THR A 659 3.10 30.98 -18.59
N ARG A 660 2.05 31.27 -17.82
CA ARG A 660 1.77 30.62 -16.53
C ARG A 660 0.32 30.17 -16.48
N GLU A 661 0.07 28.98 -15.93
CA GLU A 661 -1.29 28.48 -15.66
C GLU A 661 -2.22 28.44 -16.89
N SER A 662 -1.67 28.49 -18.11
CA SER A 662 -2.42 28.51 -19.37
C SER A 662 -3.31 27.27 -19.55
N ALA A 663 -2.92 26.15 -18.95
CA ALA A 663 -3.64 24.88 -18.89
C ALA A 663 -4.23 24.55 -17.50
N ALA A 664 -4.27 25.52 -16.56
CA ALA A 664 -5.01 25.35 -15.30
C ALA A 664 -6.51 25.08 -15.54
N VAL A 665 -7.17 24.41 -14.60
CA VAL A 665 -8.58 24.00 -14.66
C VAL A 665 -9.34 24.39 -13.39
N SER A 666 -10.68 24.26 -13.39
CA SER A 666 -11.55 24.71 -12.31
C SER A 666 -12.86 23.91 -12.28
N GLU A 667 -12.85 22.78 -11.60
CA GLU A 667 -13.99 21.89 -11.37
C GLU A 667 -13.88 21.25 -9.98
N ASP A 668 -14.96 20.61 -9.49
CA ASP A 668 -14.90 19.90 -8.21
C ASP A 668 -14.10 18.60 -8.40
N PRO A 669 -13.00 18.36 -7.63
CA PRO A 669 -12.19 17.15 -7.75
C PRO A 669 -12.90 15.88 -7.24
N ARG A 670 -14.05 15.98 -6.57
CA ARG A 670 -14.83 14.83 -6.07
C ARG A 670 -13.99 13.84 -5.25
N PHE A 671 -13.30 14.38 -4.23
CA PHE A 671 -12.63 13.57 -3.23
C PHE A 671 -13.61 12.63 -2.50
N VAL A 672 -13.12 11.48 -2.03
CA VAL A 672 -13.90 10.45 -1.31
C VAL A 672 -14.59 11.03 -0.07
N SER A 673 -13.94 11.96 0.65
CA SER A 673 -14.61 12.75 1.68
C SER A 673 -13.97 14.14 1.88
N ALA A 674 -14.34 14.83 2.96
CA ALA A 674 -13.71 16.11 3.32
C ALA A 674 -12.31 15.94 3.93
N THR A 675 -12.03 14.79 4.55
CA THR A 675 -10.76 14.45 5.22
C THR A 675 -9.88 13.53 4.38
N ASP A 676 -10.51 12.62 3.62
CA ASP A 676 -9.88 11.67 2.71
C ASP A 676 -9.87 12.26 1.29
N LEU A 677 -8.68 12.50 0.75
CA LEU A 677 -8.46 13.23 -0.50
C LEU A 677 -8.01 12.35 -1.67
N HIS A 678 -8.19 11.03 -1.57
CA HIS A 678 -8.25 10.19 -2.76
C HIS A 678 -9.49 10.60 -3.59
N LEU A 679 -9.38 10.49 -4.90
CA LEU A 679 -10.40 10.90 -5.86
C LEU A 679 -11.42 9.77 -6.04
N SER A 680 -12.71 10.12 -6.14
CA SER A 680 -13.77 9.11 -6.27
C SER A 680 -13.63 8.30 -7.57
N SER A 681 -13.76 6.97 -7.48
CA SER A 681 -13.86 6.08 -8.65
C SER A 681 -15.09 6.35 -9.53
N CYS A 682 -16.05 7.16 -9.07
CA CYS A 682 -17.16 7.70 -9.87
C CYS A 682 -16.77 8.88 -10.79
N TYR A 683 -15.50 9.29 -10.83
CA TYR A 683 -15.03 10.50 -11.51
C TYR A 683 -13.92 10.16 -12.51
N THR A 684 -13.90 10.88 -13.63
CA THR A 684 -12.82 10.82 -14.62
C THR A 684 -11.90 12.02 -14.39
N PRO A 685 -10.79 11.87 -13.63
CA PRO A 685 -10.02 13.01 -13.18
C PRO A 685 -9.22 13.68 -14.30
N VAL A 686 -9.08 15.01 -14.20
CA VAL A 686 -8.24 15.79 -15.11
C VAL A 686 -6.77 15.37 -14.99
N LYS A 687 -6.09 15.25 -16.14
CA LYS A 687 -4.71 14.76 -16.24
C LYS A 687 -3.77 15.85 -16.73
N GLY A 688 -2.55 15.85 -16.20
CA GLY A 688 -1.46 16.78 -16.54
C GLY A 688 -0.27 16.09 -17.19
N PRO A 689 0.76 16.84 -17.60
CA PRO A 689 2.01 16.27 -18.11
C PRO A 689 2.84 15.66 -16.98
N ALA A 690 3.54 14.55 -17.26
CA ALA A 690 4.43 13.90 -16.30
C ALA A 690 5.58 14.81 -15.84
N ILE A 691 6.07 14.58 -14.62
CA ILE A 691 7.18 15.33 -14.02
C ILE A 691 8.33 14.36 -13.73
N ALA A 692 9.47 14.59 -14.38
CA ALA A 692 10.65 13.74 -14.22
C ALA A 692 11.08 13.63 -12.74
N GLY A 693 11.30 12.39 -12.29
CA GLY A 693 11.60 12.05 -10.90
C GLY A 693 10.39 11.70 -10.02
N ILE A 694 9.17 11.98 -10.47
CA ILE A 694 7.92 11.62 -9.75
C ILE A 694 7.19 10.55 -10.56
N THR A 695 7.49 9.29 -10.27
CA THR A 695 6.96 8.11 -10.97
C THR A 695 5.81 7.44 -10.23
N GLN A 696 5.59 7.82 -8.97
CA GLN A 696 4.54 7.28 -8.10
C GLN A 696 3.72 8.41 -7.46
N ASP A 697 2.55 8.04 -6.96
CA ASP A 697 1.60 8.90 -6.26
C ASP A 697 1.75 8.76 -4.72
N ILE A 698 0.70 9.00 -3.93
CA ILE A 698 0.76 8.89 -2.47
C ILE A 698 0.81 7.42 -1.98
N ASP A 699 0.02 6.53 -2.58
CA ASP A 699 -0.09 5.12 -2.19
C ASP A 699 1.02 4.25 -2.77
N GLY A 700 1.75 4.80 -3.75
CA GLY A 700 2.85 4.12 -4.44
C GLY A 700 2.41 3.46 -5.75
N ASP A 701 1.25 3.82 -6.26
CA ASP A 701 0.79 3.39 -7.58
C ASP A 701 1.54 4.14 -8.70
N THR A 702 1.66 3.51 -9.87
CA THR A 702 2.54 4.02 -10.93
C THR A 702 1.85 5.06 -11.79
N ARG A 703 2.35 6.29 -11.78
CA ARG A 703 1.75 7.42 -12.51
C ARG A 703 1.74 7.19 -14.02
N ALA A 704 0.61 7.47 -14.65
CA ALA A 704 0.40 7.28 -16.08
C ALA A 704 1.27 8.22 -16.95
N ALA A 705 1.33 7.98 -18.27
CA ALA A 705 2.08 8.84 -19.19
C ALA A 705 1.59 10.31 -19.21
N ASN A 706 0.29 10.52 -18.95
CA ASN A 706 -0.27 11.79 -18.49
C ASN A 706 -0.86 11.52 -17.08
N PRO A 707 -0.14 11.83 -16.00
CA PRO A 707 -0.59 11.61 -14.63
C PRO A 707 -1.88 12.38 -14.28
N VAL A 708 -2.61 11.90 -13.28
CA VAL A 708 -3.72 12.62 -12.65
C VAL A 708 -3.20 13.89 -11.95
N ILE A 709 -3.95 14.99 -12.06
CA ILE A 709 -3.71 16.21 -11.26
C ILE A 709 -4.14 15.90 -9.83
N GLY A 710 -3.21 15.98 -8.87
CA GLY A 710 -3.43 15.60 -7.47
C GLY A 710 -2.49 14.50 -6.98
N ALA A 711 -2.67 14.12 -5.71
CA ALA A 711 -1.79 13.21 -4.97
C ALA A 711 -2.01 11.72 -5.26
N ASP A 712 -3.11 11.32 -5.91
CA ASP A 712 -3.46 9.92 -6.22
C ASP A 712 -3.74 9.70 -7.72
N GLU A 713 -3.55 8.47 -8.20
CA GLU A 713 -3.89 8.00 -9.55
C GLU A 713 -5.07 7.02 -9.56
N VAL A 714 -6.31 7.52 -9.64
CA VAL A 714 -7.49 6.67 -9.85
C VAL A 714 -7.29 5.70 -11.02
N VAL A 715 -7.21 4.40 -10.70
CA VAL A 715 -7.40 3.30 -11.64
C VAL A 715 -8.86 3.36 -12.11
N VAL A 716 -9.08 3.88 -13.32
CA VAL A 716 -10.42 4.13 -13.87
C VAL A 716 -11.11 2.82 -14.24
N GLY A 717 -11.69 2.18 -13.22
CA GLY A 717 -12.65 1.10 -13.37
C GLY A 717 -14.02 1.60 -13.87
N THR A 718 -14.93 0.67 -14.15
CA THR A 718 -16.26 0.99 -14.66
C THR A 718 -17.12 1.69 -13.60
N ILE A 719 -17.76 2.81 -13.95
CA ILE A 719 -18.51 3.66 -13.00
C ILE A 719 -19.84 3.00 -12.63
N ILE A 720 -19.90 2.36 -11.45
CA ILE A 720 -21.12 1.74 -10.92
C ILE A 720 -21.97 2.79 -10.17
N SER A 721 -23.12 3.12 -10.74
CA SER A 721 -24.10 4.06 -10.19
C SER A 721 -25.22 3.29 -9.48
N ARG A 722 -25.07 3.08 -8.16
CA ARG A 722 -26.08 2.38 -7.34
C ARG A 722 -27.17 3.34 -6.88
N TRP A 723 -28.43 2.94 -6.98
CA TRP A 723 -29.55 3.71 -6.44
C TRP A 723 -29.65 3.56 -4.91
N LEU A 724 -29.81 4.68 -4.22
CA LEU A 724 -29.97 4.79 -2.76
C LEU A 724 -31.41 5.17 -2.37
N GLY A 725 -32.07 6.02 -3.16
CA GLY A 725 -33.44 6.51 -2.90
C GLY A 725 -33.62 7.33 -1.61
N THR A 726 -32.52 7.85 -1.05
CA THR A 726 -32.44 8.50 0.27
C THR A 726 -33.21 9.81 0.35
N VAL A 727 -33.42 10.52 -0.77
CA VAL A 727 -34.10 11.83 -0.79
C VAL A 727 -35.49 11.77 -1.43
N SER A 728 -35.62 11.18 -2.62
CA SER A 728 -36.88 11.12 -3.39
C SER A 728 -36.98 9.85 -4.25
N THR A 729 -38.05 9.73 -5.05
CA THR A 729 -38.19 8.70 -6.09
C THR A 729 -37.62 9.15 -7.45
N ASP A 730 -37.38 10.44 -7.67
CA ASP A 730 -36.96 10.98 -8.97
C ASP A 730 -35.57 10.50 -9.38
N TRP A 731 -35.48 9.84 -10.53
CA TRP A 731 -34.22 9.42 -11.18
C TRP A 731 -33.23 10.58 -11.34
N ASN A 732 -33.73 11.78 -11.64
CA ASN A 732 -32.94 12.95 -11.99
C ASN A 732 -32.40 13.72 -10.78
N ASN A 733 -32.73 13.29 -9.55
CA ASN A 733 -32.15 13.86 -8.34
C ASN A 733 -30.81 13.17 -8.03
N PRO A 734 -29.66 13.87 -8.16
CA PRO A 734 -28.33 13.27 -7.96
C PRO A 734 -28.15 12.66 -6.57
N ALA A 735 -28.80 13.22 -5.54
CA ALA A 735 -28.67 12.76 -4.16
C ALA A 735 -29.31 11.38 -3.89
N ASN A 736 -30.05 10.82 -4.86
CA ASN A 736 -30.55 9.45 -4.80
C ASN A 736 -29.54 8.40 -5.28
N TRP A 737 -28.34 8.78 -5.72
CA TRP A 737 -27.33 7.89 -6.33
C TRP A 737 -26.03 7.83 -5.52
N SER A 738 -25.34 6.68 -5.54
CA SER A 738 -24.08 6.44 -4.82
C SER A 738 -22.97 7.45 -5.13
N CYS A 739 -22.91 7.92 -6.38
CA CYS A 739 -21.93 8.89 -6.85
C CYS A 739 -22.36 10.36 -6.63
N ASN A 740 -23.53 10.62 -6.01
CA ASN A 740 -24.21 11.93 -5.99
C ASN A 740 -24.34 12.57 -7.38
N LEU A 741 -24.66 11.76 -8.39
CA LEU A 741 -24.74 12.12 -9.81
C LEU A 741 -25.84 11.28 -10.47
N VAL A 742 -26.59 11.87 -11.40
CA VAL A 742 -27.51 11.13 -12.26
C VAL A 742 -26.70 10.28 -13.25
N PRO A 743 -27.08 9.01 -13.51
CA PRO A 743 -26.41 8.16 -14.48
C PRO A 743 -26.29 8.77 -15.87
N VAL A 744 -25.19 8.44 -16.55
CA VAL A 744 -24.89 8.81 -17.94
C VAL A 744 -24.83 7.55 -18.81
N SER A 745 -24.73 7.70 -20.13
CA SER A 745 -24.63 6.58 -21.09
C SER A 745 -23.36 5.70 -20.97
N THR A 746 -22.53 5.93 -19.96
CA THR A 746 -21.36 5.12 -19.60
C THR A 746 -21.43 4.57 -18.17
N SER A 747 -22.54 4.79 -17.46
CA SER A 747 -22.78 4.32 -16.09
C SER A 747 -23.33 2.91 -16.08
N GLU A 748 -22.73 2.01 -15.30
CA GLU A 748 -23.37 0.73 -14.94
C GLU A 748 -24.36 0.98 -13.81
N VAL A 749 -25.66 0.89 -14.09
CA VAL A 749 -26.70 1.20 -13.11
C VAL A 749 -27.09 -0.05 -12.34
N VAL A 750 -27.17 0.06 -11.00
CA VAL A 750 -27.73 -1.01 -10.14
C VAL A 750 -28.84 -0.41 -9.28
N ILE A 751 -30.02 -1.02 -9.31
CA ILE A 751 -31.18 -0.60 -8.52
C ILE A 751 -31.42 -1.68 -7.46
N PRO A 752 -31.00 -1.49 -6.20
CA PRO A 752 -31.03 -2.55 -5.21
C PRO A 752 -32.35 -2.68 -4.45
N VAL A 753 -32.55 -3.86 -3.87
CA VAL A 753 -33.66 -4.16 -2.95
C VAL A 753 -33.66 -3.23 -1.72
N THR A 754 -32.48 -2.82 -1.25
CA THR A 754 -32.27 -2.05 -0.01
C THR A 754 -32.65 -0.57 -0.08
N GLY A 755 -32.87 0.01 -1.27
CA GLY A 755 -33.27 1.41 -1.42
C GLY A 755 -34.69 1.67 -0.90
N THR A 756 -34.84 2.63 0.03
CA THR A 756 -36.10 2.92 0.77
C THR A 756 -37.18 3.58 -0.08
N ARG A 757 -36.81 4.21 -1.20
CA ARG A 757 -37.69 4.68 -2.27
C ARG A 757 -37.22 4.06 -3.56
N LYS A 758 -38.13 3.68 -4.46
CA LYS A 758 -37.78 3.08 -5.76
C LYS A 758 -37.73 4.15 -6.87
N PRO A 759 -36.85 4.02 -7.87
CA PRO A 759 -36.66 5.05 -8.91
C PRO A 759 -37.86 5.16 -9.85
N VAL A 760 -38.25 6.40 -10.15
CA VAL A 760 -39.33 6.77 -11.05
C VAL A 760 -38.82 7.83 -12.04
N ILE A 761 -39.00 7.58 -13.33
CA ILE A 761 -38.69 8.51 -14.43
C ILE A 761 -40.02 9.15 -14.89
N THR A 762 -40.36 10.31 -14.34
CA THR A 762 -41.64 11.00 -14.62
C THR A 762 -41.59 11.89 -15.87
N SER A 763 -40.39 12.34 -16.26
CA SER A 763 -40.16 13.19 -17.44
C SER A 763 -38.67 13.17 -17.83
N GLY A 764 -38.34 13.70 -19.02
CA GLY A 764 -36.97 13.78 -19.52
C GLY A 764 -36.43 12.47 -20.13
N SER A 765 -35.11 12.35 -20.17
CA SER A 765 -34.39 11.20 -20.74
C SER A 765 -33.34 10.69 -19.76
N ALA A 766 -33.64 9.56 -19.13
CA ALA A 766 -32.69 8.76 -18.38
C ALA A 766 -31.78 7.97 -19.33
N VAL A 767 -30.50 7.84 -19.00
CA VAL A 767 -29.50 7.10 -19.79
C VAL A 767 -28.64 6.21 -18.90
N ALA A 768 -28.22 5.06 -19.43
CA ALA A 768 -27.32 4.11 -18.77
C ALA A 768 -26.47 3.35 -19.81
N LYS A 769 -25.40 2.68 -19.35
CA LYS A 769 -24.65 1.71 -20.16
C LYS A 769 -25.34 0.34 -20.10
N ASN A 770 -25.31 -0.32 -18.94
CA ASN A 770 -26.19 -1.43 -18.57
C ASN A 770 -27.09 -1.03 -17.37
N ILE A 771 -28.16 -1.79 -17.13
CA ILE A 771 -28.97 -1.70 -15.92
C ILE A 771 -29.16 -3.08 -15.29
N THR A 772 -28.91 -3.21 -13.98
CA THR A 772 -29.35 -4.33 -13.16
C THR A 772 -30.45 -3.88 -12.19
N ILE A 773 -31.53 -4.66 -12.13
CA ILE A 773 -32.66 -4.45 -11.21
C ILE A 773 -32.76 -5.67 -10.28
N ASP A 774 -32.31 -5.53 -9.04
CA ASP A 774 -32.26 -6.62 -8.04
C ASP A 774 -33.67 -7.17 -7.70
N HIS A 775 -33.74 -8.39 -7.14
CA HIS A 775 -34.99 -9.00 -6.67
C HIS A 775 -35.82 -8.09 -5.75
N GLY A 776 -37.16 -8.19 -5.80
CA GLY A 776 -38.07 -7.43 -4.92
C GLY A 776 -38.03 -5.90 -5.06
N THR A 777 -37.43 -5.36 -6.12
CA THR A 777 -37.29 -3.92 -6.38
C THR A 777 -37.97 -3.52 -7.70
N THR A 778 -38.07 -2.22 -8.01
CA THR A 778 -38.78 -1.73 -9.21
C THR A 778 -38.12 -0.51 -9.82
N LEU A 779 -38.08 -0.43 -11.15
CA LEU A 779 -37.89 0.82 -11.90
C LEU A 779 -39.20 1.18 -12.62
N THR A 780 -39.71 2.39 -12.39
CA THR A 780 -40.94 2.87 -13.05
C THR A 780 -40.65 3.98 -14.05
N ILE A 781 -41.18 3.88 -15.25
CA ILE A 781 -41.18 4.94 -16.27
C ILE A 781 -42.63 5.46 -16.36
N ASN A 782 -42.85 6.74 -16.07
CA ASN A 782 -44.17 7.32 -15.88
C ASN A 782 -44.28 8.69 -16.58
N GLY A 783 -44.09 8.70 -17.91
CA GLY A 783 -44.15 9.91 -18.75
C GLY A 783 -42.80 10.44 -19.26
N GLY A 784 -41.69 9.74 -18.96
CA GLY A 784 -40.37 10.04 -19.51
C GLY A 784 -39.83 8.95 -20.44
N SER A 785 -38.55 9.07 -20.78
CA SER A 785 -37.82 8.09 -21.61
C SER A 785 -36.60 7.52 -20.89
N LEU A 786 -36.25 6.27 -21.22
CA LEU A 786 -35.08 5.55 -20.75
C LEU A 786 -34.32 4.98 -21.95
N THR A 787 -33.01 5.19 -22.03
CA THR A 787 -32.15 4.61 -23.08
C THR A 787 -30.93 3.93 -22.46
N VAL A 788 -30.79 2.64 -22.71
CA VAL A 788 -29.68 1.79 -22.26
C VAL A 788 -28.87 1.40 -23.48
N SER A 789 -27.55 1.62 -23.49
CA SER A 789 -26.73 1.36 -24.69
C SER A 789 -26.37 -0.11 -24.89
N GLU A 790 -26.28 -0.86 -23.79
CA GLU A 790 -25.99 -2.29 -23.75
C GLU A 790 -27.20 -3.02 -23.09
N ASP A 791 -26.96 -3.96 -22.17
CA ASP A 791 -27.96 -4.91 -21.66
C ASP A 791 -28.78 -4.41 -20.44
N VAL A 792 -29.93 -5.03 -20.22
CA VAL A 792 -30.76 -4.86 -19.02
C VAL A 792 -31.02 -6.21 -18.37
N ASN A 793 -30.51 -6.38 -17.14
CA ASN A 793 -30.67 -7.59 -16.33
C ASN A 793 -31.76 -7.35 -15.26
N LEU A 794 -32.82 -8.14 -15.31
CA LEU A 794 -34.00 -8.01 -14.46
C LEU A 794 -34.12 -9.22 -13.54
N ASN A 795 -33.90 -9.00 -12.25
CA ASN A 795 -34.27 -9.92 -11.18
C ASN A 795 -35.52 -9.38 -10.43
N GLY A 796 -35.80 -8.07 -10.55
CA GLY A 796 -37.00 -7.38 -10.07
C GLY A 796 -37.94 -6.92 -11.18
N THR A 797 -38.62 -5.78 -10.98
CA THR A 797 -39.66 -5.27 -11.87
C THR A 797 -39.22 -4.08 -12.73
N LEU A 798 -39.51 -4.11 -14.04
CA LEU A 798 -39.49 -2.98 -14.94
C LEU A 798 -40.93 -2.59 -15.33
N ALA A 799 -41.40 -1.44 -14.86
CA ALA A 799 -42.76 -0.96 -15.07
C ALA A 799 -42.77 0.28 -15.99
N ASN A 800 -43.09 0.08 -17.26
CA ASN A 800 -43.29 1.17 -18.23
C ASN A 800 -44.79 1.52 -18.31
N ASN A 801 -45.18 2.67 -17.79
CA ASN A 801 -46.57 3.14 -17.77
C ASN A 801 -46.95 3.84 -19.09
N ALA A 802 -48.23 4.19 -19.24
CA ALA A 802 -48.74 4.88 -20.41
C ALA A 802 -47.94 6.16 -20.72
N SER A 803 -47.59 6.34 -22.01
CA SER A 803 -46.67 7.39 -22.53
C SER A 803 -45.19 7.24 -22.16
N GLY A 804 -44.76 6.17 -21.46
CA GLY A 804 -43.35 5.89 -21.22
C GLY A 804 -42.65 5.23 -22.43
N THR A 805 -41.38 5.57 -22.66
CA THR A 805 -40.56 4.98 -23.74
C THR A 805 -39.26 4.39 -23.20
N VAL A 806 -39.02 3.11 -23.42
CA VAL A 806 -37.79 2.40 -23.06
C VAL A 806 -37.09 1.92 -24.34
N LYS A 807 -35.78 2.15 -24.45
CA LYS A 807 -34.93 1.66 -25.53
C LYS A 807 -33.71 0.96 -24.96
N VAL A 808 -33.41 -0.23 -25.45
CA VAL A 808 -32.25 -1.04 -25.05
C VAL A 808 -31.44 -1.39 -26.30
N GLY A 809 -30.14 -1.10 -26.28
CA GLY A 809 -29.20 -1.34 -27.38
C GLY A 809 -28.68 -2.78 -27.42
N GLY A 810 -28.58 -3.41 -26.25
CA GLY A 810 -28.33 -4.84 -26.10
C GLY A 810 -29.61 -5.64 -25.81
N THR A 811 -29.46 -6.58 -24.89
CA THR A 811 -30.38 -7.67 -24.55
C THR A 811 -31.20 -7.30 -23.32
N ILE A 812 -32.44 -7.78 -23.22
CA ILE A 812 -33.17 -7.79 -21.93
C ILE A 812 -33.23 -9.22 -21.42
N THR A 813 -32.72 -9.46 -20.21
CA THR A 813 -32.68 -10.78 -19.57
C THR A 813 -33.49 -10.78 -18.28
N LEU A 814 -34.50 -11.64 -18.15
CA LEU A 814 -35.26 -11.86 -16.92
C LEU A 814 -34.74 -13.13 -16.22
N ASN A 815 -34.35 -13.00 -14.94
CA ASN A 815 -33.78 -14.08 -14.14
C ASN A 815 -34.45 -14.16 -12.75
N THR A 816 -34.20 -15.26 -12.05
CA THR A 816 -34.50 -15.43 -10.63
C THR A 816 -33.22 -15.52 -9.80
N GLU A 817 -33.31 -15.11 -8.53
CA GLU A 817 -32.31 -15.37 -7.48
C GLU A 817 -32.96 -15.98 -6.21
N ASP A 818 -34.29 -16.12 -6.18
CA ASP A 818 -35.10 -16.61 -5.05
C ASP A 818 -36.37 -17.29 -5.61
N ASP A 819 -36.65 -18.54 -5.21
CA ASP A 819 -37.75 -19.42 -5.69
C ASP A 819 -39.21 -18.89 -5.52
N ASN A 820 -39.41 -17.60 -5.20
CA ASN A 820 -40.71 -17.02 -4.84
C ASN A 820 -40.99 -15.60 -5.42
N VAL A 821 -40.06 -14.97 -6.16
CA VAL A 821 -40.27 -13.61 -6.72
C VAL A 821 -39.76 -13.52 -8.16
N ALA A 822 -40.63 -13.83 -9.12
CA ALA A 822 -40.33 -13.75 -10.54
C ALA A 822 -40.05 -12.30 -11.02
N ALA A 823 -38.99 -12.12 -11.80
CA ALA A 823 -38.73 -10.86 -12.51
C ALA A 823 -39.92 -10.49 -13.40
N THR A 824 -40.24 -9.19 -13.54
CA THR A 824 -41.49 -8.78 -14.20
C THR A 824 -41.28 -7.58 -15.13
N VAL A 825 -41.79 -7.67 -16.36
CA VAL A 825 -41.90 -6.54 -17.30
C VAL A 825 -43.37 -6.19 -17.50
N THR A 826 -43.80 -5.03 -17.02
CA THR A 826 -45.14 -4.47 -17.31
C THR A 826 -44.97 -3.32 -18.31
N ASN A 827 -45.45 -3.47 -19.55
CA ASN A 827 -45.36 -2.45 -20.59
C ASN A 827 -46.73 -1.93 -21.00
N ASN A 828 -46.98 -0.64 -20.78
CA ASN A 828 -48.17 0.10 -21.22
C ASN A 828 -47.79 1.27 -22.16
N GLY A 829 -46.53 1.30 -22.61
CA GLY A 829 -45.97 2.31 -23.49
C GLY A 829 -45.17 1.64 -24.61
N THR A 830 -44.06 2.25 -25.02
CA THR A 830 -43.18 1.68 -26.05
C THR A 830 -41.91 1.12 -25.43
N LEU A 831 -41.61 -0.16 -25.71
CA LEU A 831 -40.37 -0.84 -25.37
C LEU A 831 -39.69 -1.33 -26.66
N GLN A 832 -38.46 -0.88 -26.91
CA GLN A 832 -37.66 -1.29 -28.07
C GLN A 832 -36.38 -1.98 -27.61
N VAL A 833 -36.12 -3.18 -28.10
CA VAL A 833 -34.95 -4.01 -27.81
C VAL A 833 -34.19 -4.22 -29.12
N SER A 834 -32.94 -3.76 -29.16
CA SER A 834 -32.14 -3.77 -30.40
C SER A 834 -31.35 -5.07 -30.60
N ASN A 835 -31.34 -5.94 -29.58
CA ASN A 835 -30.95 -7.35 -29.67
C ASN A 835 -32.15 -8.24 -29.23
N ALA A 836 -31.89 -9.29 -28.45
CA ALA A 836 -32.86 -10.30 -28.03
C ALA A 836 -33.53 -9.95 -26.70
N MET A 837 -34.63 -10.64 -26.41
CA MET A 837 -35.21 -10.72 -25.07
C MET A 837 -35.20 -12.18 -24.60
N VAL A 838 -34.65 -12.42 -23.42
CA VAL A 838 -34.48 -13.75 -22.84
C VAL A 838 -35.20 -13.81 -21.50
N VAL A 839 -36.12 -14.75 -21.37
CA VAL A 839 -36.84 -15.04 -20.12
C VAL A 839 -36.34 -16.38 -19.61
N ASN A 840 -35.42 -16.33 -18.64
CA ASN A 840 -34.99 -17.51 -17.88
C ASN A 840 -36.03 -17.82 -16.81
N GLU A 841 -36.36 -16.82 -16.01
CA GLU A 841 -37.51 -16.86 -15.11
C GLU A 841 -38.11 -15.46 -14.96
N GLY A 842 -39.40 -15.32 -15.24
CA GLY A 842 -40.08 -14.04 -15.20
C GLY A 842 -41.41 -13.97 -15.98
N ASN A 843 -42.12 -12.87 -15.76
CA ASN A 843 -43.42 -12.57 -16.35
C ASN A 843 -43.35 -11.33 -17.25
N ILE A 844 -44.09 -11.35 -18.36
CA ILE A 844 -44.28 -10.20 -19.25
C ILE A 844 -45.77 -9.89 -19.35
N THR A 845 -46.13 -8.62 -19.22
CA THR A 845 -47.48 -8.12 -19.49
C THR A 845 -47.39 -6.91 -20.40
N ASN A 846 -47.86 -7.04 -21.64
CA ASN A 846 -47.85 -5.97 -22.64
C ASN A 846 -49.26 -5.48 -22.95
N ASN A 847 -49.54 -4.23 -22.59
CA ASN A 847 -50.72 -3.44 -22.99
C ASN A 847 -50.34 -2.32 -23.98
N GLY A 848 -49.09 -2.30 -24.47
CA GLY A 848 -48.53 -1.26 -25.34
C GLY A 848 -47.82 -1.88 -26.54
N THR A 849 -46.65 -1.33 -26.91
CA THR A 849 -45.84 -1.84 -28.02
C THR A 849 -44.50 -2.36 -27.52
N ILE A 850 -44.19 -3.63 -27.81
CA ILE A 850 -42.86 -4.24 -27.69
C ILE A 850 -42.33 -4.53 -29.09
N GLN A 851 -41.08 -4.15 -29.34
CA GLN A 851 -40.35 -4.44 -30.58
C GLN A 851 -38.99 -5.05 -30.23
N ILE A 852 -38.73 -6.26 -30.71
CA ILE A 852 -37.50 -7.03 -30.49
C ILE A 852 -36.83 -7.24 -31.86
N ALA A 853 -35.60 -6.75 -32.02
CA ALA A 853 -34.90 -6.74 -33.30
C ALA A 853 -34.18 -8.07 -33.64
N THR A 854 -34.01 -8.96 -32.66
CA THR A 854 -33.62 -10.36 -32.89
C THR A 854 -34.64 -11.31 -32.29
N ASP A 855 -34.28 -12.12 -31.30
CA ASP A 855 -35.07 -13.27 -30.85
C ASP A 855 -35.80 -13.01 -29.52
N LEU A 856 -36.95 -13.66 -29.33
CA LEU A 856 -37.56 -13.88 -28.01
C LEU A 856 -37.32 -15.34 -27.59
N THR A 857 -36.66 -15.57 -26.46
CA THR A 857 -36.38 -16.91 -25.93
C THR A 857 -36.97 -17.06 -24.54
N VAL A 858 -37.74 -18.12 -24.30
CA VAL A 858 -38.45 -18.36 -23.03
C VAL A 858 -38.21 -19.80 -22.58
N VAL A 859 -37.21 -20.00 -21.73
CA VAL A 859 -36.84 -21.34 -21.25
C VAL A 859 -37.68 -21.75 -20.03
N LYS A 860 -37.56 -23.02 -19.64
CA LYS A 860 -38.17 -23.60 -18.46
C LYS A 860 -37.41 -23.16 -17.20
N GLY A 861 -37.98 -22.18 -16.49
CA GLY A 861 -37.52 -21.75 -15.17
C GLY A 861 -37.82 -22.78 -14.07
N SER A 862 -37.58 -22.39 -12.82
CA SER A 862 -38.01 -23.14 -11.63
C SER A 862 -39.51 -23.01 -11.33
N GLY A 863 -40.15 -21.97 -11.86
CA GLY A 863 -41.60 -21.78 -11.92
C GLY A 863 -42.11 -21.51 -13.34
N SER A 864 -43.44 -21.57 -13.52
CA SER A 864 -44.08 -21.24 -14.80
C SER A 864 -43.92 -19.76 -15.15
N ASN A 865 -43.27 -19.50 -16.28
CA ASN A 865 -43.19 -18.17 -16.89
C ASN A 865 -44.52 -17.80 -17.55
N PHE A 866 -45.03 -16.58 -17.33
CA PHE A 866 -46.27 -16.08 -17.95
C PHE A 866 -45.99 -14.89 -18.88
N ILE A 867 -46.38 -15.00 -20.14
CA ILE A 867 -46.35 -13.90 -21.12
C ILE A 867 -47.79 -13.59 -21.54
N THR A 868 -48.27 -12.38 -21.24
CA THR A 868 -49.59 -11.92 -21.64
C THR A 868 -49.47 -10.68 -22.53
N ASN A 869 -49.97 -10.76 -23.76
CA ASN A 869 -49.98 -9.68 -24.74
C ASN A 869 -51.41 -9.23 -25.08
N TYR A 870 -51.80 -8.06 -24.60
CA TYR A 870 -52.99 -7.29 -24.99
C TYR A 870 -52.65 -6.15 -25.96
N GLY A 871 -51.38 -6.00 -26.34
CA GLY A 871 -50.87 -4.93 -27.19
C GLY A 871 -50.25 -5.47 -28.49
N ALA A 872 -49.26 -4.76 -29.02
CA ALA A 872 -48.48 -5.19 -30.17
C ALA A 872 -47.09 -5.71 -29.72
N LEU A 873 -46.77 -6.97 -30.03
CA LEU A 873 -45.50 -7.63 -29.75
C LEU A 873 -44.88 -8.08 -31.09
N ASN A 874 -43.80 -7.42 -31.50
CA ASN A 874 -43.16 -7.63 -32.80
C ASN A 874 -41.76 -8.20 -32.59
N ILE A 875 -41.46 -9.34 -33.23
CA ILE A 875 -40.21 -10.10 -33.09
C ILE A 875 -39.62 -10.28 -34.49
N ALA A 876 -38.49 -9.63 -34.75
CA ALA A 876 -37.93 -9.53 -36.11
C ALA A 876 -37.09 -10.74 -36.55
N GLN A 877 -36.82 -11.69 -35.65
CA GLN A 877 -36.29 -13.02 -35.96
C GLN A 877 -37.15 -14.10 -35.26
N HIS A 878 -36.59 -14.93 -34.39
CA HIS A 878 -37.26 -16.15 -33.91
C HIS A 878 -37.95 -15.96 -32.55
N PHE A 879 -39.04 -16.67 -32.31
CA PHE A 879 -39.64 -16.84 -30.99
C PHE A 879 -39.54 -18.32 -30.59
N SER A 880 -38.83 -18.62 -29.50
CA SER A 880 -38.74 -19.98 -28.95
C SER A 880 -39.25 -20.06 -27.51
N SER A 881 -39.98 -21.14 -27.19
CA SER A 881 -40.42 -21.44 -25.82
C SER A 881 -40.37 -22.94 -25.47
N GLU A 882 -39.99 -23.21 -24.23
CA GLU A 882 -39.98 -24.55 -23.64
C GLU A 882 -41.33 -24.89 -22.95
N ALA A 883 -41.44 -26.09 -22.39
CA ALA A 883 -42.65 -26.57 -21.72
C ALA A 883 -42.85 -25.96 -20.32
N GLU A 884 -44.08 -26.04 -19.80
CA GLU A 884 -44.53 -25.45 -18.52
C GLU A 884 -44.52 -23.90 -18.48
N VAL A 885 -44.22 -23.26 -19.61
CA VAL A 885 -44.47 -21.84 -19.91
C VAL A 885 -45.94 -21.63 -20.30
N ASN A 886 -46.50 -20.47 -19.94
CA ASN A 886 -47.83 -20.01 -20.38
C ASN A 886 -47.69 -18.73 -21.23
N ILE A 887 -48.29 -18.73 -22.42
CA ILE A 887 -48.35 -17.58 -23.33
C ILE A 887 -49.82 -17.30 -23.62
N GLU A 888 -50.26 -16.07 -23.45
CA GLU A 888 -51.59 -15.57 -23.81
C GLU A 888 -51.44 -14.37 -24.74
N ASN A 889 -52.02 -14.47 -25.94
CA ASN A 889 -52.09 -13.41 -26.93
C ASN A 889 -53.55 -13.02 -27.17
N ALA A 890 -53.93 -11.81 -26.73
CA ALA A 890 -55.22 -11.18 -26.97
C ALA A 890 -55.09 -9.86 -27.77
N GLY A 891 -53.90 -9.63 -28.34
CA GLY A 891 -53.57 -8.52 -29.23
C GLY A 891 -52.74 -8.99 -30.44
N GLU A 892 -51.92 -8.10 -31.00
CA GLU A 892 -51.09 -8.39 -32.17
C GLU A 892 -49.73 -9.00 -31.77
N LEU A 893 -49.40 -10.16 -32.33
CA LEU A 893 -48.12 -10.84 -32.20
C LEU A 893 -47.59 -11.19 -33.59
N VAL A 894 -46.47 -10.57 -33.97
CA VAL A 894 -45.78 -10.81 -35.26
C VAL A 894 -44.40 -11.42 -35.00
N VAL A 895 -44.12 -12.54 -35.67
CA VAL A 895 -42.83 -13.23 -35.70
C VAL A 895 -42.36 -13.29 -37.16
N GLU A 896 -41.32 -12.54 -37.50
CA GLU A 896 -40.79 -12.48 -38.87
C GLU A 896 -40.00 -13.74 -39.25
N GLY A 897 -39.41 -14.42 -38.26
CA GLY A 897 -38.77 -15.73 -38.40
C GLY A 897 -39.65 -16.89 -37.91
N ASP A 898 -39.02 -17.92 -37.36
CA ASP A 898 -39.71 -19.12 -36.89
C ASP A 898 -40.27 -18.95 -35.48
N LEU A 899 -41.48 -19.49 -35.24
CA LEU A 899 -42.06 -19.68 -33.92
C LEU A 899 -41.92 -21.16 -33.53
N THR A 900 -41.16 -21.47 -32.48
CA THR A 900 -40.98 -22.85 -31.97
C THR A 900 -41.44 -22.92 -30.51
N THR A 901 -42.66 -23.41 -30.30
CA THR A 901 -43.28 -23.50 -28.97
C THR A 901 -43.35 -24.93 -28.45
N SER A 902 -43.18 -25.07 -27.15
CA SER A 902 -43.57 -26.24 -26.36
C SER A 902 -44.47 -25.84 -25.18
N ALA A 903 -44.93 -24.59 -25.15
CA ALA A 903 -45.70 -23.97 -24.09
C ALA A 903 -47.21 -24.25 -24.21
N ILE A 904 -47.95 -23.91 -23.15
CA ILE A 904 -49.39 -23.64 -23.27
C ILE A 904 -49.51 -22.25 -23.91
N PHE A 905 -50.07 -22.17 -25.10
CA PHE A 905 -50.14 -20.96 -25.93
C PHE A 905 -51.59 -20.70 -26.32
N LEU A 906 -52.16 -19.60 -25.84
CA LEU A 906 -53.57 -19.24 -26.00
C LEU A 906 -53.69 -17.97 -26.84
N ASN A 907 -54.34 -18.05 -28.01
CA ASN A 907 -54.62 -16.92 -28.90
C ASN A 907 -56.14 -16.61 -28.85
N ASN A 908 -56.51 -15.52 -28.18
CA ASN A 908 -57.89 -15.18 -27.80
C ASN A 908 -58.42 -13.92 -28.51
N GLY A 909 -59.67 -13.95 -29.00
CA GLY A 909 -60.18 -12.95 -29.95
C GLY A 909 -61.53 -12.27 -29.66
N MET A 910 -62.03 -12.24 -28.42
CA MET A 910 -63.22 -11.43 -28.10
C MET A 910 -62.84 -9.96 -27.87
N ASP A 911 -63.25 -9.08 -28.79
CA ASP A 911 -63.14 -7.61 -28.75
C ASP A 911 -61.73 -6.98 -28.56
N GLY A 912 -60.65 -7.76 -28.77
CA GLY A 912 -59.24 -7.28 -28.70
C GLY A 912 -58.36 -7.54 -29.93
N ILE A 913 -58.76 -8.46 -30.81
CA ILE A 913 -57.96 -9.02 -31.93
C ILE A 913 -56.69 -9.76 -31.46
N GLY A 914 -56.84 -11.00 -30.99
CA GLY A 914 -55.75 -11.98 -30.93
C GLY A 914 -55.27 -12.37 -32.33
N SER A 915 -54.31 -11.62 -32.86
CA SER A 915 -53.69 -11.82 -34.16
C SER A 915 -52.29 -12.41 -33.98
N LEU A 916 -52.05 -13.58 -34.57
CA LEU A 916 -50.73 -14.22 -34.66
C LEU A 916 -50.29 -14.28 -36.12
N VAL A 917 -49.13 -13.70 -36.43
CA VAL A 917 -48.50 -13.77 -37.75
C VAL A 917 -47.10 -14.39 -37.63
N VAL A 918 -46.83 -15.45 -38.40
CA VAL A 918 -45.51 -16.12 -38.46
C VAL A 918 -45.04 -16.20 -39.92
N ASN A 919 -44.07 -15.36 -40.27
CA ASN A 919 -43.53 -15.30 -41.64
C ASN A 919 -42.46 -16.37 -41.92
N GLY A 920 -41.94 -17.03 -40.87
CA GLY A 920 -41.20 -18.29 -40.96
C GLY A 920 -42.06 -19.53 -40.68
N LYS A 921 -41.45 -20.56 -40.12
CA LYS A 921 -42.10 -21.83 -39.73
C LYS A 921 -42.68 -21.73 -38.32
N PHE A 922 -43.94 -22.14 -38.17
CA PHE A 922 -44.54 -22.41 -36.86
C PHE A 922 -44.40 -23.91 -36.51
N THR A 923 -43.74 -24.19 -35.38
CA THR A 923 -43.50 -25.50 -34.79
C THR A 923 -44.15 -25.59 -33.42
N ASN A 924 -45.09 -26.52 -33.24
CA ASN A 924 -45.63 -26.90 -31.93
C ASN A 924 -45.13 -28.31 -31.54
N ASN A 925 -44.32 -28.39 -30.49
CA ASN A 925 -43.67 -29.61 -30.03
C ASN A 925 -44.59 -30.49 -29.16
N ILE A 926 -44.14 -31.72 -28.87
CA ILE A 926 -44.92 -32.80 -28.20
C ILE A 926 -45.56 -32.39 -26.87
N GLU A 927 -44.97 -31.43 -26.14
CA GLU A 927 -45.43 -30.98 -24.82
C GLU A 927 -46.26 -29.68 -24.87
N GLY A 928 -46.40 -29.07 -26.05
CA GLY A 928 -47.13 -27.81 -26.25
C GLY A 928 -48.63 -28.00 -26.46
N HIS A 929 -49.40 -26.96 -26.15
CA HIS A 929 -50.83 -26.89 -26.39
C HIS A 929 -51.17 -25.51 -26.97
N PHE A 930 -51.56 -25.47 -28.25
CA PHE A 930 -51.94 -24.23 -28.92
C PHE A 930 -53.47 -24.13 -29.00
N THR A 931 -54.04 -23.09 -28.41
CA THR A 931 -55.49 -22.84 -28.40
C THR A 931 -55.80 -21.57 -29.19
N ASN A 932 -56.73 -21.59 -30.15
CA ASN A 932 -57.13 -20.42 -30.94
C ASN A 932 -58.64 -20.17 -30.85
N PHE A 933 -59.04 -19.25 -29.97
CA PHE A 933 -60.44 -19.03 -29.57
C PHE A 933 -60.87 -17.63 -30.02
N PHE A 934 -61.69 -17.52 -31.06
CA PHE A 934 -62.00 -16.29 -31.82
C PHE A 934 -60.80 -15.58 -32.48
N GLY A 935 -59.59 -16.12 -32.35
CA GLY A 935 -58.36 -15.53 -32.86
C GLY A 935 -58.09 -15.77 -34.35
N VAL A 936 -57.20 -14.96 -34.92
CA VAL A 936 -56.68 -15.13 -36.29
C VAL A 936 -55.21 -15.52 -36.21
N ALA A 937 -54.84 -16.64 -36.82
CA ALA A 937 -53.46 -17.06 -37.00
C ALA A 937 -53.11 -17.17 -38.49
N THR A 938 -51.96 -16.66 -38.91
CA THR A 938 -51.44 -16.77 -40.29
C THR A 938 -49.99 -17.22 -40.23
N VAL A 939 -49.66 -18.35 -40.86
CA VAL A 939 -48.32 -18.96 -40.79
C VAL A 939 -47.82 -19.39 -42.17
N THR A 940 -46.51 -19.27 -42.41
CA THR A 940 -45.92 -19.53 -43.73
C THR A 940 -45.56 -21.01 -43.96
N ASP A 941 -45.05 -21.70 -42.93
CA ASP A 941 -44.92 -23.16 -42.88
C ASP A 941 -45.41 -23.64 -41.51
N PHE A 942 -45.97 -24.85 -41.42
CA PHE A 942 -46.57 -25.39 -40.22
C PHE A 942 -46.20 -26.85 -39.95
N TYR A 943 -45.82 -27.14 -38.70
CA TYR A 943 -45.49 -28.47 -38.21
C TYR A 943 -45.95 -28.62 -36.75
N ASN A 944 -46.80 -29.62 -36.48
CA ASN A 944 -47.38 -29.86 -35.17
C ASN A 944 -47.19 -31.32 -34.74
N LYS A 945 -46.87 -31.51 -33.46
CA LYS A 945 -46.73 -32.81 -32.77
C LYS A 945 -47.57 -32.96 -31.50
N ALA A 946 -48.44 -32.00 -31.19
CA ALA A 946 -49.30 -32.00 -30.01
C ALA A 946 -50.69 -31.44 -30.30
N LEU A 947 -51.37 -30.89 -29.29
CA LEU A 947 -52.76 -30.46 -29.37
C LEU A 947 -52.90 -29.05 -29.97
N ILE A 948 -53.81 -28.94 -30.94
CA ILE A 948 -54.47 -27.70 -31.34
C ILE A 948 -55.94 -27.80 -30.89
N ASP A 949 -56.45 -26.76 -30.24
CA ASP A 949 -57.85 -26.66 -29.79
C ASP A 949 -58.39 -25.24 -30.00
N GLY A 950 -59.69 -25.01 -29.87
CA GLY A 950 -60.29 -23.68 -29.98
C GLY A 950 -61.64 -23.64 -30.69
N ASP A 951 -62.20 -22.45 -30.83
CA ASP A 951 -63.56 -22.26 -31.33
C ASP A 951 -63.72 -20.89 -31.99
N LEU A 952 -64.54 -20.82 -33.04
CA LEU A 952 -64.86 -19.64 -33.87
C LEU A 952 -63.63 -18.82 -34.32
N GLY A 953 -62.46 -19.45 -34.39
CA GLY A 953 -61.18 -18.86 -34.81
C GLY A 953 -60.75 -19.32 -36.20
N SER A 954 -59.75 -18.64 -36.78
CA SER A 954 -59.22 -18.96 -38.12
C SER A 954 -57.69 -19.15 -38.12
N PHE A 955 -57.22 -20.07 -38.97
CA PHE A 955 -55.82 -20.48 -39.07
C PHE A 955 -55.41 -20.67 -40.54
N ALA A 956 -54.73 -19.68 -41.11
CA ALA A 956 -54.27 -19.69 -42.50
C ALA A 956 -52.82 -20.20 -42.62
N ILE A 957 -52.57 -21.05 -43.61
CA ILE A 957 -51.25 -21.66 -43.90
C ILE A 957 -50.90 -21.38 -45.37
N ALA A 958 -49.73 -20.78 -45.62
CA ALA A 958 -49.33 -20.34 -46.97
C ALA A 958 -48.37 -21.29 -47.72
N GLY A 959 -47.93 -22.38 -47.09
CA GLY A 959 -46.86 -23.25 -47.60
C GLY A 959 -47.06 -24.74 -47.28
N ILE A 960 -46.28 -25.58 -47.96
CA ILE A 960 -46.42 -27.05 -47.93
C ILE A 960 -45.99 -27.59 -46.56
N SER A 961 -46.98 -27.89 -45.69
CA SER A 961 -46.73 -28.50 -44.37
C SER A 961 -46.10 -29.89 -44.49
N GLU A 962 -44.89 -30.04 -43.93
CA GLU A 962 -44.23 -31.35 -43.81
C GLU A 962 -44.70 -32.13 -42.56
N ASN A 963 -45.51 -33.18 -42.79
CA ASN A 963 -45.76 -34.29 -41.85
C ASN A 963 -46.26 -33.90 -40.43
N ALA A 964 -47.53 -33.49 -40.32
CA ALA A 964 -48.28 -33.43 -39.05
C ALA A 964 -48.62 -34.82 -38.47
N LYS A 965 -47.64 -35.73 -38.36
CA LYS A 965 -47.82 -37.10 -37.86
C LYS A 965 -48.02 -37.11 -36.34
N GLY A 966 -49.28 -37.28 -35.93
CA GLY A 966 -49.70 -37.33 -34.52
C GLY A 966 -50.28 -36.03 -33.99
N ALA A 967 -50.49 -35.02 -34.84
CA ALA A 967 -51.25 -33.83 -34.48
C ALA A 967 -52.70 -34.18 -34.12
N VAL A 968 -53.18 -33.65 -32.99
CA VAL A 968 -54.60 -33.68 -32.63
C VAL A 968 -55.15 -32.27 -32.80
N ILE A 969 -56.26 -32.14 -33.52
CA ILE A 969 -56.96 -30.87 -33.75
C ILE A 969 -58.39 -31.04 -33.22
N LYS A 970 -58.90 -30.05 -32.49
CA LYS A 970 -60.24 -30.04 -31.90
C LYS A 970 -60.92 -28.68 -32.06
N GLY A 971 -62.25 -28.71 -31.96
CA GLY A 971 -63.13 -27.54 -31.95
C GLY A 971 -63.26 -26.81 -33.28
N GLY A 972 -64.09 -25.75 -33.29
CA GLY A 972 -64.55 -25.04 -34.48
C GLY A 972 -63.54 -24.05 -35.07
N ILE A 973 -62.41 -24.53 -35.58
CA ILE A 973 -61.39 -23.69 -36.25
C ILE A 973 -61.44 -23.85 -37.77
N ASP A 974 -61.57 -22.73 -38.49
CA ASP A 974 -61.39 -22.69 -39.94
C ASP A 974 -59.91 -22.75 -40.31
N ILE A 975 -59.48 -23.84 -40.97
CA ILE A 975 -58.09 -24.06 -41.39
C ILE A 975 -57.97 -23.97 -42.92
N CYS A 976 -57.28 -22.93 -43.42
CA CYS A 976 -57.07 -22.71 -44.85
C CYS A 976 -55.60 -22.88 -45.26
N ASP A 977 -55.26 -24.03 -45.85
CA ASP A 977 -53.98 -24.30 -46.52
C ASP A 977 -54.07 -23.91 -48.00
N SER A 978 -53.43 -22.80 -48.38
CA SER A 978 -53.40 -22.30 -49.77
C SER A 978 -52.31 -22.95 -50.64
N SER A 979 -51.52 -23.88 -50.10
CA SER A 979 -50.52 -24.65 -50.85
C SER A 979 -51.11 -25.88 -51.57
N ARG A 980 -52.39 -26.20 -51.33
CA ARG A 980 -53.11 -27.35 -51.92
C ARG A 980 -54.15 -26.92 -52.94
N GLU A 981 -54.27 -27.70 -54.01
CA GLU A 981 -55.34 -27.57 -55.00
C GLU A 981 -56.73 -27.70 -54.35
N ALA A 982 -57.69 -26.89 -54.81
CA ALA A 982 -59.06 -26.89 -54.32
C ALA A 982 -59.72 -28.29 -54.44
N GLY A 983 -60.44 -28.72 -53.39
CA GLY A 983 -61.16 -30.00 -53.38
C GLY A 983 -60.36 -31.24 -52.95
N LYS A 984 -59.12 -31.08 -52.43
CA LYS A 984 -58.38 -32.17 -51.77
C LYS A 984 -58.48 -32.07 -50.24
N ASN A 985 -59.29 -32.94 -49.65
CA ASN A 985 -59.49 -33.02 -48.20
C ASN A 985 -58.17 -33.10 -47.41
N PHE A 986 -58.16 -32.54 -46.21
CA PHE A 986 -56.98 -32.41 -45.33
C PHE A 986 -56.32 -33.73 -44.86
N VAL A 987 -56.95 -34.89 -45.10
CA VAL A 987 -56.65 -36.14 -44.38
C VAL A 987 -56.07 -37.24 -45.29
N ASP A 988 -54.79 -37.57 -45.10
CA ASP A 988 -54.24 -38.90 -45.42
C ASP A 988 -54.31 -39.75 -44.14
N ASN A 989 -55.33 -40.59 -44.03
CA ASN A 989 -55.70 -41.36 -42.84
C ASN A 989 -54.90 -42.67 -42.68
N ASN A 990 -53.60 -42.65 -42.98
CA ASN A 990 -52.67 -43.66 -42.48
C ASN A 990 -52.22 -43.35 -41.05
N TYR A 991 -52.16 -44.39 -40.20
CA TYR A 991 -51.85 -44.31 -38.75
C TYR A 991 -52.93 -43.57 -37.95
N GLY A 992 -54.06 -44.25 -37.74
CA GLY A 992 -55.23 -43.65 -37.09
C GLY A 992 -55.03 -43.37 -35.60
N LEU A 993 -55.27 -42.12 -35.21
CA LEU A 993 -55.90 -41.75 -33.93
C LEU A 993 -56.74 -40.45 -34.06
N ILE A 994 -57.45 -40.30 -35.19
CA ILE A 994 -58.67 -39.48 -35.18
C ILE A 994 -59.74 -40.35 -34.51
N GLU A 995 -59.83 -40.27 -33.19
CA GLU A 995 -61.03 -40.70 -32.49
C GLU A 995 -62.13 -39.70 -32.87
N TRP A 996 -62.91 -40.05 -33.89
CA TRP A 996 -64.21 -39.45 -34.10
C TRP A 996 -65.04 -39.80 -32.87
N GLY A 997 -65.06 -38.88 -31.90
CA GLY A 997 -66.07 -38.85 -30.87
C GLY A 997 -67.43 -39.02 -31.56
N THR A 998 -68.31 -39.82 -30.96
CA THR A 998 -69.66 -40.00 -31.48
C THR A 998 -70.25 -38.64 -31.80
N PHE A 999 -70.66 -38.42 -33.06
CA PHE A 999 -71.37 -37.21 -33.53
C PHE A 999 -72.14 -36.59 -32.36
N ASP A 1000 -71.65 -35.47 -31.83
CA ASP A 1000 -72.63 -34.60 -31.20
C ASP A 1000 -73.56 -34.13 -32.32
N THR A 1001 -74.82 -34.02 -31.98
CA THR A 1001 -75.86 -33.57 -32.90
C THR A 1001 -76.17 -32.09 -32.72
N ASP A 1002 -75.34 -31.41 -31.93
CA ASP A 1002 -75.29 -29.95 -31.85
C ASP A 1002 -74.88 -29.36 -33.21
N PRO A 1003 -75.72 -28.52 -33.85
CA PRO A 1003 -75.38 -27.89 -35.14
C PRO A 1003 -74.28 -26.83 -35.07
N ASP A 1004 -73.86 -26.42 -33.87
CA ASP A 1004 -72.93 -25.31 -33.66
C ASP A 1004 -71.44 -25.75 -33.72
N ASP A 1005 -71.14 -27.06 -33.75
CA ASP A 1005 -69.77 -27.59 -33.98
C ASP A 1005 -69.28 -27.29 -35.42
N GLY A 1006 -68.37 -26.33 -35.54
CA GLY A 1006 -67.96 -25.73 -36.82
C GLY A 1006 -67.32 -26.68 -37.84
N ASN A 1007 -67.72 -26.55 -39.12
CA ASN A 1007 -67.11 -27.29 -40.24
C ASN A 1007 -65.82 -26.62 -40.71
N VAL A 1008 -64.73 -27.38 -40.83
CA VAL A 1008 -63.46 -26.94 -41.46
C VAL A 1008 -63.70 -26.55 -42.93
N THR A 1009 -63.65 -25.26 -43.25
CA THR A 1009 -64.01 -24.72 -44.59
C THR A 1009 -62.77 -24.34 -45.42
N GLN A 1010 -62.80 -24.58 -46.74
CA GLN A 1010 -61.66 -24.36 -47.66
C GLN A 1010 -61.72 -23.00 -48.40
N CYS A 1011 -60.59 -22.28 -48.44
CA CYS A 1011 -60.41 -20.99 -49.14
C CYS A 1011 -60.04 -21.12 -50.65
N GLY A 1012 -60.07 -20.00 -51.40
CA GLY A 1012 -59.87 -19.91 -52.87
C GLY A 1012 -58.53 -19.32 -53.36
N GLU A 1013 -58.32 -19.26 -54.69
CA GLU A 1013 -56.99 -19.24 -55.37
C GLU A 1013 -56.48 -17.88 -55.94
N GLU A 1014 -55.15 -17.62 -55.81
CA GLU A 1014 -54.17 -16.95 -56.73
C GLU A 1014 -52.80 -16.80 -56.01
N ALA A 1015 -51.60 -16.63 -56.60
CA ALA A 1015 -50.99 -17.01 -57.89
C ALA A 1015 -49.44 -16.80 -57.84
N ILE A 1016 -48.61 -17.63 -58.52
CA ILE A 1016 -47.12 -17.67 -58.32
C ILE A 1016 -46.32 -17.93 -59.64
N PHE A 1017 -45.04 -17.50 -59.75
CA PHE A 1017 -44.11 -17.71 -60.89
C PHE A 1017 -42.63 -18.05 -60.48
N LYS A 1018 -41.73 -18.51 -61.39
CA LYS A 1018 -40.33 -19.03 -61.10
C LYS A 1018 -39.15 -18.54 -62.04
N PRO A 1019 -37.84 -18.51 -61.63
CA PRO A 1019 -36.68 -17.88 -62.36
C PRO A 1019 -35.30 -18.66 -62.51
N LEU A 1020 -34.14 -17.97 -62.85
CA LEU A 1020 -32.93 -18.43 -63.65
C LEU A 1020 -31.49 -17.74 -63.31
N PRO A 1021 -30.30 -17.90 -64.03
CA PRO A 1021 -28.85 -17.80 -63.54
C PRO A 1021 -27.97 -16.48 -63.67
N VAL A 1022 -26.60 -16.37 -63.39
CA VAL A 1022 -25.77 -16.64 -62.12
C VAL A 1022 -24.19 -16.50 -62.06
N THR A 1023 -23.55 -16.22 -60.87
CA THR A 1023 -22.07 -15.97 -60.54
C THR A 1023 -21.61 -15.91 -59.01
N LEU A 1024 -20.33 -16.20 -58.65
CA LEU A 1024 -19.66 -16.09 -57.28
C LEU A 1024 -18.88 -14.75 -56.98
N ILE A 1025 -18.64 -14.35 -55.70
CA ILE A 1025 -17.90 -13.12 -55.25
C ILE A 1025 -16.69 -13.33 -54.30
N THR A 1026 -16.84 -13.74 -53.02
CA THR A 1026 -15.77 -13.70 -51.99
C THR A 1026 -15.46 -15.04 -51.30
N TRP A 1027 -14.30 -15.17 -50.63
CA TRP A 1027 -13.87 -16.33 -49.82
C TRP A 1027 -12.78 -15.91 -48.80
N LYS A 1028 -12.95 -16.17 -47.49
CA LYS A 1028 -12.16 -15.61 -46.36
C LYS A 1028 -12.06 -16.58 -45.16
N ALA A 1029 -11.09 -16.36 -44.27
CA ALA A 1029 -10.85 -17.14 -43.05
C ALA A 1029 -10.37 -16.29 -41.84
N THR A 1030 -10.99 -16.50 -40.67
CA THR A 1030 -10.76 -15.75 -39.43
C THR A 1030 -10.70 -16.71 -38.22
N VAL A 1031 -9.92 -16.39 -37.19
CA VAL A 1031 -9.92 -17.16 -35.93
C VAL A 1031 -10.84 -16.48 -34.94
N VAL A 1032 -11.74 -17.25 -34.32
CA VAL A 1032 -12.59 -16.79 -33.21
C VAL A 1032 -12.58 -17.90 -32.15
N ASN A 1033 -12.31 -17.56 -30.89
CA ASN A 1033 -12.34 -18.48 -29.74
C ASN A 1033 -11.60 -19.82 -29.96
N GLY A 1034 -10.42 -19.77 -30.58
CA GLY A 1034 -9.60 -20.96 -30.86
C GLY A 1034 -10.10 -21.85 -32.01
N GLN A 1035 -11.09 -21.41 -32.78
CA GLN A 1035 -11.67 -22.12 -33.92
C GLN A 1035 -11.54 -21.26 -35.19
N VAL A 1036 -11.58 -21.88 -36.39
CA VAL A 1036 -11.47 -21.14 -37.66
C VAL A 1036 -12.84 -21.01 -38.31
N VAL A 1037 -13.31 -19.77 -38.44
CA VAL A 1037 -14.52 -19.40 -39.19
C VAL A 1037 -14.13 -19.06 -40.62
N LEU A 1038 -14.73 -19.76 -41.57
CA LEU A 1038 -14.58 -19.58 -43.01
C LEU A 1038 -15.85 -18.94 -43.56
N SER A 1039 -15.76 -18.00 -44.49
CA SER A 1039 -16.94 -17.41 -45.14
C SER A 1039 -16.72 -17.09 -46.61
N TRP A 1040 -17.76 -17.32 -47.42
CA TRP A 1040 -17.80 -17.00 -48.86
C TRP A 1040 -19.10 -16.32 -49.22
N GLU A 1041 -19.13 -15.65 -50.37
CA GLU A 1041 -20.30 -14.92 -50.86
C GLU A 1041 -20.45 -15.15 -52.36
N THR A 1042 -21.63 -15.58 -52.80
CA THR A 1042 -22.02 -15.57 -54.22
C THR A 1042 -22.77 -14.29 -54.56
N ALA A 1043 -22.71 -13.85 -55.82
CA ALA A 1043 -23.51 -12.72 -56.30
C ALA A 1043 -24.95 -13.16 -56.51
N THR A 1044 -25.09 -14.41 -56.93
CA THR A 1044 -26.28 -15.10 -57.43
C THR A 1044 -25.93 -16.61 -57.47
N GLU A 1045 -26.88 -17.54 -57.28
CA GLU A 1045 -26.66 -19.01 -57.37
C GLU A 1045 -27.71 -19.68 -58.29
N HIS A 1046 -27.41 -20.72 -59.06
CA HIS A 1046 -28.42 -21.40 -59.92
C HIS A 1046 -27.94 -22.77 -60.35
N ASN A 1047 -28.82 -23.75 -60.18
CA ASN A 1047 -28.48 -25.16 -60.16
C ASN A 1047 -27.26 -25.46 -59.27
N SER A 1048 -26.95 -24.61 -58.30
CA SER A 1048 -25.86 -24.83 -57.35
C SER A 1048 -26.44 -25.70 -56.24
N ASP A 1049 -25.93 -26.92 -56.10
CA ASP A 1049 -26.44 -27.90 -55.14
C ASP A 1049 -25.80 -27.65 -53.77
N TYR A 1050 -24.47 -27.75 -53.71
CA TYR A 1050 -23.73 -27.54 -52.48
C TYR A 1050 -22.27 -27.15 -52.69
N TYR A 1051 -21.70 -26.55 -51.65
CA TYR A 1051 -20.27 -26.35 -51.51
C TYR A 1051 -19.67 -27.44 -50.62
N ILE A 1052 -18.58 -28.06 -51.06
CA ILE A 1052 -17.72 -28.87 -50.18
C ILE A 1052 -16.61 -27.97 -49.64
N VAL A 1053 -16.48 -27.92 -48.32
CA VAL A 1053 -15.38 -27.25 -47.61
C VAL A 1053 -14.29 -28.28 -47.34
N GLU A 1054 -13.07 -27.99 -47.80
CA GLU A 1054 -11.93 -28.90 -47.66
C GLU A 1054 -10.78 -28.22 -46.89
N ARG A 1055 -10.08 -28.98 -46.04
CA ARG A 1055 -9.03 -28.54 -45.10
C ARG A 1055 -7.72 -29.28 -45.33
N SER A 1056 -6.58 -28.65 -45.07
CA SER A 1056 -5.25 -29.26 -45.13
C SER A 1056 -4.31 -28.67 -44.07
N THR A 1057 -3.40 -29.48 -43.52
CA THR A 1057 -2.32 -29.02 -42.63
C THR A 1057 -0.99 -28.80 -43.36
N ASP A 1058 -0.85 -29.26 -44.61
CA ASP A 1058 0.37 -29.11 -45.44
C ASP A 1058 0.15 -28.27 -46.71
N GLY A 1059 -1.09 -27.84 -46.97
CA GLY A 1059 -1.47 -27.07 -48.15
C GLY A 1059 -1.53 -27.88 -49.45
N ARG A 1060 -1.49 -29.22 -49.38
CA ARG A 1060 -1.43 -30.14 -50.53
C ARG A 1060 -2.47 -31.25 -50.42
N ASN A 1061 -2.53 -31.92 -49.28
CA ASN A 1061 -3.46 -33.01 -49.00
C ASN A 1061 -4.70 -32.41 -48.34
N PHE A 1062 -5.82 -32.36 -49.07
CA PHE A 1062 -7.07 -31.75 -48.63
C PHE A 1062 -8.12 -32.82 -48.28
N GLU A 1063 -8.61 -32.79 -47.04
CA GLU A 1063 -9.72 -33.60 -46.53
C GLU A 1063 -11.05 -32.82 -46.60
N LYS A 1064 -12.17 -33.49 -46.90
CA LYS A 1064 -13.51 -32.90 -46.80
C LYS A 1064 -13.89 -32.78 -45.32
N ILE A 1065 -14.12 -31.56 -44.85
CA ILE A 1065 -14.58 -31.29 -43.47
C ILE A 1065 -16.04 -30.85 -43.40
N ALA A 1066 -16.62 -30.36 -44.49
CA ALA A 1066 -18.05 -30.06 -44.56
C ALA A 1066 -18.63 -30.20 -45.96
N GLN A 1067 -19.96 -30.29 -46.00
CA GLN A 1067 -20.77 -29.93 -47.14
C GLN A 1067 -21.80 -28.92 -46.64
N VAL A 1068 -21.92 -27.79 -47.34
CA VAL A 1068 -22.83 -26.69 -47.02
C VAL A 1068 -23.71 -26.50 -48.23
N GLN A 1069 -25.01 -26.72 -48.07
CA GLN A 1069 -25.98 -26.62 -49.16
C GLN A 1069 -25.98 -25.19 -49.72
N ALA A 1070 -25.95 -25.07 -51.05
CA ALA A 1070 -26.12 -23.81 -51.74
C ALA A 1070 -27.63 -23.46 -51.76
N ALA A 1071 -27.97 -22.22 -52.07
CA ALA A 1071 -29.36 -21.75 -52.11
C ALA A 1071 -30.18 -22.30 -53.30
N GLY A 1072 -29.63 -23.22 -54.09
CA GLY A 1072 -30.24 -23.74 -55.32
C GLY A 1072 -30.27 -22.70 -56.42
N ASN A 1073 -31.17 -21.72 -56.27
CA ASN A 1073 -31.46 -20.63 -57.21
C ASN A 1073 -31.65 -19.28 -56.48
N SER A 1074 -30.81 -18.29 -56.76
CA SER A 1074 -30.87 -16.93 -56.20
C SER A 1074 -30.29 -15.87 -57.15
N LYS A 1075 -30.90 -14.68 -57.17
CA LYS A 1075 -30.39 -13.49 -57.87
C LYS A 1075 -29.93 -12.37 -56.92
N GLN A 1076 -29.77 -12.68 -55.65
CA GLN A 1076 -29.26 -11.80 -54.60
C GLN A 1076 -27.93 -12.34 -54.08
N ILE A 1077 -27.14 -11.47 -53.45
CA ILE A 1077 -25.91 -11.91 -52.78
C ILE A 1077 -26.27 -12.92 -51.69
N LYS A 1078 -25.61 -14.08 -51.69
CA LYS A 1078 -25.77 -15.11 -50.67
C LYS A 1078 -24.44 -15.33 -49.96
N SER A 1079 -24.42 -14.99 -48.67
CA SER A 1079 -23.26 -15.12 -47.80
C SER A 1079 -23.36 -16.40 -46.98
N TYR A 1080 -22.29 -17.17 -46.97
CA TYR A 1080 -22.17 -18.48 -46.32
C TYR A 1080 -21.05 -18.44 -45.28
N THR A 1081 -21.21 -19.24 -44.23
CA THR A 1081 -20.20 -19.40 -43.18
C THR A 1081 -20.09 -20.86 -42.74
N TYR A 1082 -18.89 -21.27 -42.34
CA TYR A 1082 -18.63 -22.56 -41.74
C TYR A 1082 -17.50 -22.45 -40.70
N THR A 1083 -17.70 -23.01 -39.51
CA THR A 1083 -16.70 -23.01 -38.44
C THR A 1083 -16.06 -24.39 -38.28
N ASP A 1084 -14.77 -24.49 -38.55
CA ASP A 1084 -13.96 -25.64 -38.18
C ASP A 1084 -13.71 -25.63 -36.66
N LYS A 1085 -14.57 -26.37 -35.95
CA LYS A 1085 -14.52 -26.54 -34.49
C LYS A 1085 -13.39 -27.45 -34.03
N ASN A 1086 -12.83 -28.26 -34.93
CA ASN A 1086 -11.85 -29.32 -34.64
C ASN A 1086 -10.48 -28.99 -35.24
N VAL A 1087 -10.09 -27.70 -35.21
CA VAL A 1087 -8.83 -27.21 -35.78
C VAL A 1087 -7.65 -27.54 -34.86
N LEU A 1088 -6.58 -28.11 -35.43
CA LEU A 1088 -5.37 -28.44 -34.69
C LEU A 1088 -4.46 -27.21 -34.53
N ALA A 1089 -3.78 -27.10 -33.39
CA ALA A 1089 -2.83 -26.02 -33.12
C ALA A 1089 -1.64 -26.08 -34.10
N GLY A 1090 -1.45 -25.03 -34.89
CA GLY A 1090 -0.51 -25.01 -36.01
C GLY A 1090 -0.90 -23.95 -37.04
N THR A 1091 -0.52 -24.15 -38.31
CA THR A 1091 -1.05 -23.41 -39.47
C THR A 1091 -1.89 -24.37 -40.31
N VAL A 1092 -3.06 -23.92 -40.76
CA VAL A 1092 -4.06 -24.73 -41.45
C VAL A 1092 -4.57 -23.99 -42.68
N TYR A 1093 -4.83 -24.73 -43.76
CA TYR A 1093 -5.21 -24.27 -45.09
C TYR A 1093 -6.61 -24.77 -45.44
N TYR A 1094 -7.38 -23.99 -46.21
CA TYR A 1094 -8.75 -24.30 -46.59
C TYR A 1094 -9.03 -23.91 -48.05
N ARG A 1095 -9.92 -24.66 -48.72
CA ARG A 1095 -10.46 -24.34 -50.05
C ARG A 1095 -11.94 -24.73 -50.14
N LEU A 1096 -12.65 -24.14 -51.10
CA LEU A 1096 -14.05 -24.42 -51.37
C LEU A 1096 -14.20 -25.12 -52.73
N LYS A 1097 -15.21 -25.99 -52.85
CA LYS A 1097 -15.60 -26.67 -54.08
C LYS A 1097 -17.10 -26.50 -54.30
N GLN A 1098 -17.51 -25.65 -55.22
CA GLN A 1098 -18.89 -25.61 -55.68
C GLN A 1098 -19.21 -26.89 -56.44
N VAL A 1099 -20.37 -27.49 -56.19
CA VAL A 1099 -20.95 -28.59 -56.93
C VAL A 1099 -22.38 -28.21 -57.33
N ASP A 1100 -22.70 -28.40 -58.60
CA ASP A 1100 -23.99 -28.07 -59.19
C ASP A 1100 -24.88 -29.34 -59.29
N LEU A 1101 -26.19 -29.17 -59.46
CA LEU A 1101 -27.23 -30.22 -59.47
C LEU A 1101 -27.09 -31.25 -60.61
N ASP A 1102 -26.13 -31.05 -61.52
CA ASP A 1102 -25.74 -32.02 -62.55
C ASP A 1102 -24.37 -32.68 -62.27
N GLU A 1103 -23.96 -32.66 -60.99
CA GLU A 1103 -22.73 -33.18 -60.40
C GLU A 1103 -21.41 -32.55 -60.91
N LYS A 1104 -21.47 -31.55 -61.80
CA LYS A 1104 -20.28 -30.76 -62.17
C LYS A 1104 -19.79 -29.94 -60.99
N PHE A 1105 -18.49 -29.65 -60.96
CA PHE A 1105 -17.88 -28.92 -59.85
C PHE A 1105 -16.75 -27.98 -60.27
N THR A 1106 -16.55 -26.93 -59.47
CA THR A 1106 -15.49 -25.93 -59.63
C THR A 1106 -14.84 -25.62 -58.27
N TYR A 1107 -13.50 -25.51 -58.23
CA TYR A 1107 -12.74 -25.20 -57.01
C TYR A 1107 -12.37 -23.71 -56.92
N THR A 1108 -12.35 -23.16 -55.69
CA THR A 1108 -11.83 -21.82 -55.39
C THR A 1108 -10.34 -21.84 -54.99
N GLY A 1109 -9.77 -20.65 -54.78
CA GLY A 1109 -8.40 -20.49 -54.27
C GLY A 1109 -8.22 -20.93 -52.81
N ILE A 1110 -6.98 -21.28 -52.44
CA ILE A 1110 -6.61 -21.73 -51.09
C ILE A 1110 -6.33 -20.50 -50.19
N ILE A 1111 -6.79 -20.56 -48.94
CA ILE A 1111 -6.56 -19.56 -47.88
C ILE A 1111 -6.04 -20.24 -46.60
N SER A 1112 -5.39 -19.51 -45.67
CA SER A 1112 -4.73 -20.12 -44.49
C SER A 1112 -4.77 -19.29 -43.20
N LYS A 1113 -4.69 -19.95 -42.03
CA LYS A 1113 -4.75 -19.34 -40.68
C LYS A 1113 -3.96 -20.15 -39.63
N SER A 1114 -3.78 -19.63 -38.41
CA SER A 1114 -3.01 -20.28 -37.32
C SER A 1114 -3.64 -20.08 -35.92
N VAL A 1115 -3.51 -21.06 -35.03
CA VAL A 1115 -4.38 -21.25 -33.82
C VAL A 1115 -3.63 -21.78 -32.57
N ARG A 1116 -4.11 -21.46 -31.36
CA ARG A 1116 -3.63 -21.92 -30.02
C ARG A 1116 -4.81 -22.07 -29.01
N THR A 1117 -4.62 -22.79 -27.89
CA THR A 1117 -5.66 -23.17 -26.89
C THR A 1117 -5.38 -22.66 -25.46
N ALA A 1118 -6.33 -22.88 -24.52
CA ALA A 1118 -6.41 -22.28 -23.16
C ALA A 1118 -6.64 -23.34 -22.04
N PRO A 1119 -6.43 -23.03 -20.73
CA PRO A 1119 -6.44 -24.00 -19.62
C PRO A 1119 -7.83 -24.31 -19.02
N ALA A 1120 -7.90 -25.35 -18.17
CA ALA A 1120 -9.15 -25.99 -17.70
C ALA A 1120 -9.73 -25.48 -16.36
N PHE A 1121 -9.01 -24.65 -15.61
CA PHE A 1121 -9.50 -23.93 -14.43
C PHE A 1121 -8.83 -22.54 -14.41
N ASN A 1122 -9.17 -21.65 -13.47
CA ASN A 1122 -8.48 -20.35 -13.32
C ASN A 1122 -8.19 -20.00 -11.85
N MET A 1123 -7.07 -19.32 -11.60
CA MET A 1123 -6.65 -18.85 -10.29
C MET A 1123 -6.13 -17.41 -10.39
N ASN A 1124 -6.90 -16.46 -9.85
CA ASN A 1124 -6.46 -15.08 -9.65
C ASN A 1124 -6.03 -14.88 -8.19
N VAL A 1125 -5.00 -14.06 -7.95
CA VAL A 1125 -4.47 -13.76 -6.62
C VAL A 1125 -4.29 -12.25 -6.45
N PHE A 1126 -4.70 -11.71 -5.31
CA PHE A 1126 -4.64 -10.28 -4.99
C PHE A 1126 -4.64 -10.05 -3.46
N PRO A 1127 -4.18 -8.89 -2.95
CA PRO A 1127 -3.42 -7.88 -3.68
C PRO A 1127 -2.05 -8.41 -4.14
N ASN A 1128 -1.48 -7.76 -5.16
CA ASN A 1128 -0.18 -8.14 -5.72
C ASN A 1128 0.49 -6.90 -6.35
N PRO A 1129 1.47 -6.26 -5.69
CA PRO A 1129 2.15 -6.70 -4.46
C PRO A 1129 1.25 -6.84 -3.23
N LEU A 1130 1.67 -7.69 -2.30
CA LEU A 1130 1.08 -7.92 -0.99
C LEU A 1130 1.92 -7.20 0.07
N SER A 1131 1.29 -6.35 0.87
CA SER A 1131 1.91 -5.51 1.90
C SER A 1131 1.95 -6.22 3.26
N ASN A 1132 2.72 -5.67 4.21
CA ASN A 1132 2.79 -6.23 5.55
C ASN A 1132 1.44 -6.13 6.27
N GLN A 1133 0.99 -7.27 6.83
CA GLN A 1133 -0.29 -7.45 7.55
C GLN A 1133 -1.58 -7.50 6.69
N GLU A 1134 -1.49 -7.46 5.36
CA GLU A 1134 -2.61 -7.77 4.48
C GLU A 1134 -2.89 -9.28 4.40
N GLU A 1135 -4.14 -9.67 4.11
CA GLU A 1135 -4.51 -11.06 3.80
C GLU A 1135 -4.35 -11.32 2.28
N LEU A 1136 -3.97 -12.54 1.89
CA LEU A 1136 -3.94 -12.91 0.47
C LEU A 1136 -5.29 -13.50 0.07
N HIS A 1137 -5.96 -12.84 -0.86
CA HIS A 1137 -7.17 -13.33 -1.49
C HIS A 1137 -6.81 -14.20 -2.70
N ILE A 1138 -7.47 -15.35 -2.81
CA ILE A 1138 -7.39 -16.21 -3.99
C ILE A 1138 -8.82 -16.45 -4.51
N TRP A 1139 -9.08 -15.99 -5.73
CA TRP A 1139 -10.28 -16.36 -6.48
C TRP A 1139 -9.97 -17.58 -7.33
N LEU A 1140 -10.61 -18.71 -7.00
CA LEU A 1140 -10.46 -19.97 -7.72
C LEU A 1140 -11.75 -20.28 -8.48
N THR A 1141 -11.63 -20.52 -9.79
CA THR A 1141 -12.72 -20.93 -10.68
C THR A 1141 -12.43 -22.33 -11.21
N GLY A 1142 -13.31 -23.29 -10.95
CA GLY A 1142 -13.17 -24.71 -11.25
C GLY A 1142 -14.49 -25.44 -11.07
N ASN A 1143 -14.50 -26.78 -11.02
CA ASN A 1143 -15.75 -27.51 -10.78
C ASN A 1143 -15.97 -27.68 -9.27
N ALA A 1144 -17.21 -27.46 -8.80
CA ALA A 1144 -17.60 -27.73 -7.42
C ALA A 1144 -17.37 -29.21 -7.04
N LYS A 1145 -17.10 -29.44 -5.76
CA LYS A 1145 -16.77 -30.74 -5.13
C LYS A 1145 -15.45 -31.38 -5.60
N GLN A 1146 -14.63 -30.67 -6.38
CA GLN A 1146 -13.25 -31.08 -6.65
C GLN A 1146 -12.29 -30.65 -5.54
N HIS A 1147 -11.21 -31.43 -5.37
CA HIS A 1147 -10.15 -31.19 -4.39
C HIS A 1147 -8.92 -30.55 -5.04
N TYR A 1148 -8.55 -29.39 -4.51
CA TYR A 1148 -7.38 -28.62 -4.92
C TYR A 1148 -6.36 -28.52 -3.78
N LEU A 1149 -5.10 -28.33 -4.14
CA LEU A 1149 -4.01 -28.08 -3.20
C LEU A 1149 -3.33 -26.76 -3.53
N ILE A 1150 -3.43 -25.80 -2.61
CA ILE A 1150 -2.76 -24.50 -2.71
C ILE A 1150 -1.46 -24.56 -1.89
N GLU A 1151 -0.38 -24.08 -2.47
CA GLU A 1151 0.96 -24.01 -1.89
C GLU A 1151 1.57 -22.63 -2.12
N VAL A 1152 2.28 -22.10 -1.13
CA VAL A 1152 3.09 -20.88 -1.25
C VAL A 1152 4.56 -21.27 -1.18
N ILE A 1153 5.34 -20.90 -2.19
CA ILE A 1153 6.72 -21.37 -2.40
C ILE A 1153 7.62 -20.18 -2.70
N ASP A 1154 8.82 -20.12 -2.10
CA ASP A 1154 9.80 -19.07 -2.43
C ASP A 1154 10.64 -19.39 -3.69
N MET A 1155 11.46 -18.42 -4.11
CA MET A 1155 12.38 -18.57 -5.25
C MET A 1155 13.51 -19.58 -5.03
N GLN A 1156 13.67 -20.15 -3.82
CA GLN A 1156 14.58 -21.26 -3.54
C GLN A 1156 13.85 -22.63 -3.52
N GLY A 1157 12.55 -22.65 -3.81
CA GLY A 1157 11.74 -23.86 -3.84
C GLY A 1157 11.29 -24.36 -2.46
N ARG A 1158 11.44 -23.56 -1.40
CA ARG A 1158 10.99 -23.94 -0.05
C ARG A 1158 9.49 -23.69 0.08
N LEU A 1159 8.76 -24.70 0.57
CA LEU A 1159 7.35 -24.57 0.91
C LEU A 1159 7.18 -23.71 2.17
N LEU A 1160 6.35 -22.68 2.08
CA LEU A 1160 6.10 -21.69 3.14
C LEU A 1160 4.73 -21.89 3.80
N TYR A 1161 3.73 -22.26 2.99
CA TYR A 1161 2.35 -22.50 3.43
C TYR A 1161 1.67 -23.50 2.48
N GLN A 1162 0.70 -24.26 2.99
CA GLN A 1162 -0.03 -25.27 2.24
C GLN A 1162 -1.47 -25.41 2.76
N LEU A 1163 -2.44 -25.47 1.86
CA LEU A 1163 -3.87 -25.59 2.16
C LEU A 1163 -4.57 -26.51 1.15
N PRO A 1164 -5.03 -27.71 1.56
CA PRO A 1164 -5.97 -28.50 0.76
C PRO A 1164 -7.39 -27.91 0.88
N ILE A 1165 -8.17 -27.95 -0.20
CA ILE A 1165 -9.54 -27.43 -0.21
C ILE A 1165 -10.47 -28.18 -1.16
N GLU A 1166 -11.73 -28.33 -0.75
CA GLU A 1166 -12.86 -28.71 -1.62
C GLU A 1166 -13.65 -27.44 -2.02
N LEU A 1167 -13.84 -27.22 -3.32
CA LEU A 1167 -14.69 -26.13 -3.80
C LEU A 1167 -16.16 -26.42 -3.49
N LYS A 1168 -16.85 -25.52 -2.78
CA LYS A 1168 -18.30 -25.65 -2.52
C LYS A 1168 -19.16 -25.25 -3.72
N THR A 1169 -18.62 -24.39 -4.57
CA THR A 1169 -19.26 -23.73 -5.72
C THR A 1169 -18.24 -23.62 -6.86
N ASN A 1170 -18.69 -23.42 -8.10
CA ASN A 1170 -17.79 -23.35 -9.27
C ASN A 1170 -16.86 -22.12 -9.28
N VAL A 1171 -17.16 -21.12 -8.45
CA VAL A 1171 -16.28 -20.01 -8.08
C VAL A 1171 -16.26 -19.94 -6.56
N GLN A 1172 -15.09 -19.76 -5.96
CA GLN A 1172 -14.97 -19.51 -4.52
C GLN A 1172 -13.81 -18.55 -4.23
N GLU A 1173 -14.06 -17.59 -3.34
CA GLU A 1173 -13.03 -16.73 -2.76
C GLU A 1173 -12.46 -17.34 -1.49
N LEU A 1174 -11.13 -17.29 -1.38
CA LEU A 1174 -10.36 -17.88 -0.29
C LEU A 1174 -9.48 -16.81 0.34
N PHE A 1175 -9.79 -16.48 1.59
CA PHE A 1175 -8.96 -15.62 2.44
C PHE A 1175 -7.87 -16.50 3.06
N ILE A 1176 -6.62 -16.31 2.67
CA ILE A 1176 -5.48 -16.91 3.35
C ILE A 1176 -4.88 -15.84 4.27
N PRO A 1177 -5.05 -15.95 5.60
CA PRO A 1177 -4.44 -15.03 6.56
C PRO A 1177 -2.94 -15.34 6.68
N ILE A 1178 -2.16 -14.96 5.66
CA ILE A 1178 -0.71 -15.16 5.64
C ILE A 1178 -0.10 -14.21 6.68
N ARG A 1179 0.12 -14.71 7.89
CA ARG A 1179 1.00 -14.06 8.85
C ARG A 1179 2.44 -14.18 8.37
N ILE A 1180 2.84 -13.27 7.48
CA ILE A 1180 4.19 -13.16 6.92
C ILE A 1180 5.16 -12.80 8.06
N THR A 1181 5.66 -13.82 8.75
CA THR A 1181 6.86 -13.65 9.58
C THR A 1181 8.02 -13.25 8.66
N ALA A 1182 8.92 -12.39 9.16
CA ALA A 1182 9.86 -11.57 8.37
C ALA A 1182 10.98 -12.31 7.60
N LYS A 1183 10.76 -13.57 7.19
CA LYS A 1183 11.69 -14.42 6.42
C LYS A 1183 11.35 -14.49 4.93
N VAL A 1184 10.32 -13.78 4.46
CA VAL A 1184 9.79 -13.87 3.09
C VAL A 1184 9.50 -12.49 2.49
N LYS A 1185 10.51 -11.62 2.41
CA LYS A 1185 10.45 -10.43 1.54
C LYS A 1185 10.85 -10.83 0.11
N GLY A 1186 10.14 -10.32 -0.91
CA GLY A 1186 10.42 -10.56 -2.32
C GLY A 1186 9.40 -11.47 -3.04
N LEU A 1187 9.82 -12.02 -4.19
CA LEU A 1187 8.95 -12.78 -5.09
C LEU A 1187 8.62 -14.17 -4.53
N CYS A 1188 7.34 -14.54 -4.55
CA CYS A 1188 6.82 -15.86 -4.21
C CYS A 1188 6.02 -16.43 -5.38
N ILE A 1189 5.89 -17.76 -5.40
CA ILE A 1189 5.03 -18.50 -6.32
C ILE A 1189 3.89 -19.13 -5.51
N ILE A 1190 2.66 -18.73 -5.83
CA ILE A 1190 1.44 -19.42 -5.41
C ILE A 1190 1.21 -20.53 -6.44
N ARG A 1191 1.17 -21.79 -6.01
CA ARG A 1191 0.88 -22.96 -6.86
C ARG A 1191 -0.46 -23.55 -6.42
N CYS A 1192 -1.41 -23.67 -7.32
CA CYS A 1192 -2.64 -24.44 -7.11
C CYS A 1192 -2.64 -25.65 -8.04
N SER A 1193 -2.89 -26.84 -7.50
CA SER A 1193 -2.99 -28.08 -8.26
C SER A 1193 -4.35 -28.75 -8.06
N ASP A 1194 -5.02 -29.10 -9.15
CA ASP A 1194 -6.16 -30.01 -9.18
C ASP A 1194 -5.65 -31.43 -8.93
N LEU A 1195 -6.03 -32.02 -7.79
CA LEU A 1195 -5.55 -33.34 -7.37
C LEU A 1195 -6.21 -34.51 -8.13
N GLN A 1196 -7.24 -34.24 -8.94
CA GLN A 1196 -7.99 -35.24 -9.69
C GLN A 1196 -7.58 -35.25 -11.17
N ASN A 1197 -7.48 -34.06 -11.79
CA ASN A 1197 -7.10 -33.91 -13.21
C ASN A 1197 -5.60 -33.71 -13.42
N ASN A 1198 -4.80 -33.62 -12.34
CA ASN A 1198 -3.34 -33.43 -12.38
C ASN A 1198 -2.91 -32.17 -13.16
N GLN A 1199 -3.74 -31.13 -13.10
CA GLN A 1199 -3.53 -29.82 -13.70
C GLN A 1199 -2.98 -28.84 -12.64
N THR A 1200 -2.03 -27.99 -13.02
CA THR A 1200 -1.42 -27.02 -12.08
C THR A 1200 -1.40 -25.63 -12.68
N GLN A 1201 -1.71 -24.62 -11.87
CA GLN A 1201 -1.49 -23.21 -12.20
C GLN A 1201 -0.60 -22.53 -11.17
N THR A 1202 0.12 -21.51 -11.63
CA THR A 1202 1.05 -20.74 -10.81
C THR A 1202 0.83 -19.25 -10.99
N ALA A 1203 0.57 -18.54 -9.90
CA ALA A 1203 0.61 -17.08 -9.87
C ALA A 1203 1.87 -16.61 -9.15
N LYS A 1204 2.36 -15.43 -9.52
CA LYS A 1204 3.52 -14.78 -8.89
C LYS A 1204 3.03 -13.66 -7.98
N VAL A 1205 3.37 -13.70 -6.70
CA VAL A 1205 3.04 -12.64 -5.73
C VAL A 1205 4.33 -11.97 -5.28
N ILE A 1206 4.38 -10.64 -5.30
CA ILE A 1206 5.49 -9.86 -4.72
C ILE A 1206 5.12 -9.51 -3.29
N VAL A 1207 5.88 -9.99 -2.31
CA VAL A 1207 5.76 -9.58 -0.90
C VAL A 1207 6.76 -8.46 -0.61
N ARG A 1208 6.32 -7.39 0.06
CA ARG A 1208 7.16 -6.21 0.39
C ARG A 1208 7.77 -6.26 1.79
#